data_AF-A0A971XR05-F1
#
_entry.id   AF-A0A971XR05-F1
#
_cell.length_a   1.000
_cell.length_b   1.000
_cell.length_c   1.000
_cell.angle_alpha   90.00
_cell.angle_beta   90.00
_cell.angle_gamma   90.00
#
_symmetry.space_group_name_H-M   'P 1'
#
loop_
_entity.id
_entity.type
_entity.pdbx_description
1 polymer ?
#
loop_
_entity_poly.entity_id
_entity_poly.type
_entity_poly.pdbx_seq_one_letter_code
_entity_poly.pdbx_strand_id
1 'polypeptide(L)'
;MNSTPLRITPSDPLFSLQWHLLNNGTLPGSRAGQDINVTKVWPDYTGRGILVGVMDDGVDLTHPDLLQSLRPDLSWDLVLNQPGGNVTDPSDEHGTAVAGLVAATANNGLGGVGVAWDAEVLSNRTPLRDEDLLLSYQRAVDRMLVTNVDISTNSWGPMQWPFDQQATQSGYQAATFKLVEEGRGGLGIITLFAAGNDRDAKFNANYDPSDNMPWTIVVAAGNIDGTISSYSTPGASVLVTAPGSDPASIVTTDRQGELGYNKAPGVEGNYTDTVESAFNGTSAATPIAAGAVALMLDANARLGYRDVQEILVYSSQRAVILDQVAADKSFNGSKDWNGGALLTSQDFGYGHIDTHAAVRLAESWTKLGTVANQRLEQGVVAQSAVTVGAGQTGQVVASFAQPYRVEQMSVTLKLATTTLQNVTVELVSPNGTVSTLVDQPPVYVPEPGEEEPFPALPATLDYTFNTVRNWGEDLSGSWTLRITNEAGGDAVQLNDWSIMAHAASQAVGGGTQIFTNDFARFAAEQPGRVTLNAENGQSINAAAMTSDTVINLESSQATLGGVGVTVADPAAFRNLFSGDGNDTLIGNAGANLLMAGRGSNTIDGKAGFDVVRFIGDRSAYSVSKEGDLVVVNSLTLSGGGMDQVRNAEVLHFADQAVLVNAPQVQGAQLFDEAAYLRANPDVAQAVQSGALTSAYQHYQQWGANEGRDPNDMFDEAWYLAYNTDVAAAVRSGQLTNGYQHYQSYGWAENRSPSAWMDAGAYKLANPDVAQAGMDPMAHYLMFGYSEGRALPSWSADLWV
;
A
#
# COMPACT_ATOMS: atom_id res chain seq x y z
N MET A 1 -29.62 -14.61 -3.96
CA MET A 1 -29.07 -14.92 -5.29
C MET A 1 -27.60 -14.59 -5.21
N ASN A 2 -26.69 -15.52 -5.48
CA ASN A 2 -25.24 -15.24 -5.44
C ASN A 2 -24.91 -14.18 -6.49
N SER A 3 -24.68 -12.94 -6.06
CA SER A 3 -24.11 -11.89 -6.90
C SER A 3 -22.68 -12.29 -7.19
N THR A 4 -22.43 -12.86 -8.37
CA THR A 4 -21.07 -12.98 -8.88
C THR A 4 -20.56 -11.54 -9.08
N PRO A 5 -19.34 -11.19 -8.63
CA PRO A 5 -18.81 -9.84 -8.85
C PRO A 5 -18.88 -9.50 -10.33
N LEU A 6 -19.39 -8.31 -10.66
CA LEU A 6 -19.35 -7.79 -12.02
C LEU A 6 -17.88 -7.75 -12.47
N ARG A 7 -17.59 -8.37 -13.61
CA ARG A 7 -16.28 -8.28 -14.27
C ARG A 7 -16.44 -7.52 -15.56
N ILE A 8 -15.48 -6.66 -15.88
CA ILE A 8 -15.35 -6.10 -17.22
C ILE A 8 -14.47 -7.02 -18.05
N THR A 9 -14.92 -7.32 -19.26
CA THR A 9 -14.11 -7.94 -20.31
C THR A 9 -13.99 -6.90 -21.41
N PRO A 10 -12.82 -6.29 -21.59
CA PRO A 10 -12.58 -5.36 -22.68
C PRO A 10 -12.85 -6.00 -24.05
N SER A 11 -13.25 -5.18 -25.01
CA SER A 11 -13.60 -5.61 -26.37
C SER A 11 -12.39 -5.71 -27.32
N ASP A 12 -11.21 -5.40 -26.82
CA ASP A 12 -9.95 -5.30 -27.55
C ASP A 12 -9.49 -6.68 -28.06
N PRO A 13 -9.09 -6.81 -29.35
CA PRO A 13 -8.88 -8.11 -29.99
C PRO A 13 -7.84 -9.02 -29.31
N LEU A 14 -6.82 -8.44 -28.68
CA LEU A 14 -5.72 -9.18 -28.04
C LEU A 14 -5.93 -9.42 -26.54
N PHE A 15 -7.02 -8.90 -25.94
CA PHE A 15 -7.27 -9.07 -24.50
C PHE A 15 -7.28 -10.55 -24.06
N SER A 16 -7.80 -11.46 -24.89
CA SER A 16 -7.81 -12.89 -24.58
C SER A 16 -6.41 -13.54 -24.49
N LEU A 17 -5.37 -12.87 -24.99
CA LEU A 17 -3.97 -13.30 -24.90
C LEU A 17 -3.22 -12.63 -23.73
N GLN A 18 -3.78 -11.56 -23.15
CA GLN A 18 -3.22 -10.85 -21.99
C GLN A 18 -3.48 -11.62 -20.69
N TRP A 19 -2.83 -12.76 -20.56
CA TRP A 19 -2.95 -13.64 -19.39
C TRP A 19 -2.59 -12.94 -18.08
N HIS A 20 -1.71 -11.94 -18.12
CA HIS A 20 -1.36 -11.15 -16.94
C HIS A 20 -2.56 -10.39 -16.36
N LEU A 21 -3.57 -10.06 -17.18
CA LEU A 21 -4.83 -9.40 -16.75
C LEU A 21 -5.93 -10.41 -16.41
N LEU A 22 -6.04 -11.49 -17.20
CA LEU A 22 -6.99 -12.58 -16.99
C LEU A 22 -6.42 -13.92 -17.47
N ASN A 23 -6.00 -14.74 -16.53
CA ASN A 23 -5.54 -16.10 -16.75
C ASN A 23 -6.66 -17.07 -16.40
N ASN A 24 -7.38 -17.54 -17.43
CA ASN A 24 -8.44 -18.52 -17.29
C ASN A 24 -7.97 -19.98 -17.46
N GLY A 25 -6.66 -20.22 -17.57
CA GLY A 25 -6.08 -21.55 -17.75
C GLY A 25 -6.20 -22.12 -19.17
N THR A 26 -6.56 -21.30 -20.17
CA THR A 26 -6.75 -21.77 -21.57
C THR A 26 -5.50 -21.73 -22.43
N LEU A 27 -4.49 -20.93 -22.05
CA LEU A 27 -3.23 -20.84 -22.79
C LEU A 27 -2.29 -22.00 -22.42
N PRO A 28 -1.37 -22.41 -23.31
CA PRO A 28 -0.40 -23.47 -23.03
C PRO A 28 0.44 -23.16 -21.79
N GLY A 29 0.57 -24.14 -20.88
CA GLY A 29 1.33 -23.97 -19.63
C GLY A 29 0.66 -23.07 -18.59
N SER A 30 -0.49 -22.45 -18.90
CA SER A 30 -1.15 -21.52 -17.99
C SER A 30 -1.84 -22.23 -16.83
N ARG A 31 -1.86 -21.55 -15.68
CA ARG A 31 -2.65 -21.94 -14.52
C ARG A 31 -3.67 -20.86 -14.21
N ALA A 32 -4.95 -21.23 -14.21
CA ALA A 32 -6.03 -20.30 -13.94
C ALA A 32 -5.85 -19.54 -12.61
N GLY A 33 -6.13 -18.23 -12.64
CA GLY A 33 -5.98 -17.32 -11.51
C GLY A 33 -4.53 -16.97 -11.17
N GLN A 34 -3.55 -17.31 -12.01
CA GLN A 34 -2.18 -16.76 -11.94
C GLN A 34 -2.10 -15.54 -12.87
N ASP A 35 -2.83 -14.50 -12.45
CA ASP A 35 -2.95 -13.18 -13.05
C ASP A 35 -3.01 -12.16 -11.91
N ILE A 36 -3.01 -10.86 -12.21
CA ILE A 36 -3.06 -9.81 -11.17
C ILE A 36 -4.48 -9.57 -10.62
N ASN A 37 -5.49 -10.37 -11.00
CA ASN A 37 -6.89 -10.29 -10.56
C ASN A 37 -7.57 -8.91 -10.80
N VAL A 38 -7.17 -8.17 -11.84
CA VAL A 38 -7.63 -6.78 -12.08
C VAL A 38 -9.04 -6.65 -12.64
N THR A 39 -9.58 -7.68 -13.33
CA THR A 39 -10.89 -7.59 -14.02
C THR A 39 -12.09 -7.26 -13.12
N LYS A 40 -11.95 -7.43 -11.81
CA LYS A 40 -12.94 -7.09 -10.77
C LYS A 40 -12.82 -5.65 -10.25
N VAL A 41 -11.75 -4.94 -10.62
CA VAL A 41 -11.44 -3.57 -10.19
C VAL A 41 -12.00 -2.55 -11.18
N TRP A 42 -11.84 -2.82 -12.47
CA TRP A 42 -12.27 -1.95 -13.58
C TRP A 42 -13.72 -1.46 -13.59
N PRO A 43 -14.70 -2.18 -13.03
CA PRO A 43 -16.02 -1.61 -12.84
C PRO A 43 -16.04 -0.29 -12.03
N ASP A 44 -15.07 -0.10 -11.13
CA ASP A 44 -15.02 1.06 -10.23
C ASP A 44 -13.82 1.98 -10.55
N TYR A 45 -12.63 1.41 -10.74
CA TYR A 45 -11.38 2.14 -10.90
C TYR A 45 -10.63 1.69 -12.14
N THR A 46 -10.09 2.65 -12.89
CA THR A 46 -9.43 2.44 -14.18
C THR A 46 -8.14 3.24 -14.33
N GLY A 47 -7.74 3.98 -13.28
CA GLY A 47 -6.52 4.81 -13.23
C GLY A 47 -6.78 6.30 -13.40
N ARG A 48 -8.03 6.76 -13.26
CA ARG A 48 -8.41 8.12 -13.63
C ARG A 48 -7.66 9.18 -12.81
N GLY A 49 -7.12 10.16 -13.51
CA GLY A 49 -6.43 11.29 -12.89
C GLY A 49 -5.04 10.94 -12.32
N ILE A 50 -4.52 9.75 -12.61
CA ILE A 50 -3.18 9.32 -12.21
C ILE A 50 -2.23 9.51 -13.39
N LEU A 51 -1.11 10.20 -13.15
CA LEU A 51 -0.05 10.41 -14.15
C LEU A 51 1.17 9.53 -13.85
N VAL A 52 1.55 8.69 -14.80
CA VAL A 52 2.69 7.75 -14.67
C VAL A 52 3.86 8.21 -15.55
N GLY A 53 5.03 8.41 -14.95
CA GLY A 53 6.28 8.69 -15.64
C GLY A 53 6.98 7.39 -16.04
N VAL A 54 7.14 7.17 -17.35
CA VAL A 54 7.90 6.06 -17.93
C VAL A 54 9.31 6.57 -18.25
N MET A 55 10.29 6.22 -17.42
CA MET A 55 11.70 6.48 -17.75
C MET A 55 12.29 5.27 -18.45
N ASP A 56 12.51 5.39 -19.75
CA ASP A 56 12.90 4.27 -20.62
C ASP A 56 13.58 4.77 -21.92
N ASP A 57 13.83 3.90 -22.91
CA ASP A 57 14.48 4.22 -24.20
C ASP A 57 13.64 5.09 -25.14
N GLY A 58 12.37 5.31 -24.81
CA GLY A 58 11.43 6.19 -25.49
C GLY A 58 10.06 5.54 -25.67
N VAL A 59 9.05 6.36 -25.92
CA VAL A 59 7.70 5.87 -26.25
C VAL A 59 7.35 6.36 -27.64
N ASP A 60 6.82 5.49 -28.51
CA ASP A 60 6.23 5.91 -29.79
C ASP A 60 5.05 6.85 -29.50
N LEU A 61 5.30 8.15 -29.62
CA LEU A 61 4.33 9.18 -29.24
C LEU A 61 3.09 9.24 -30.15
N THR A 62 3.07 8.40 -31.19
CA THR A 62 1.99 8.33 -32.17
C THR A 62 1.27 6.99 -32.17
N HIS A 63 1.62 6.07 -31.26
CA HIS A 63 1.01 4.74 -31.21
C HIS A 63 -0.51 4.85 -31.00
N PRO A 64 -1.34 4.27 -31.89
CA PRO A 64 -2.79 4.52 -31.90
C PRO A 64 -3.48 4.06 -30.61
N ASP A 65 -2.92 3.07 -29.93
CA ASP A 65 -3.45 2.53 -28.67
C ASP A 65 -3.04 3.32 -27.42
N LEU A 66 -2.12 4.29 -27.58
CA LEU A 66 -1.64 5.17 -26.50
C LEU A 66 -2.10 6.62 -26.69
N LEU A 67 -2.70 6.99 -27.84
CA LEU A 67 -3.06 8.37 -28.15
C LEU A 67 -3.98 9.04 -27.12
N GLN A 68 -4.78 8.27 -26.36
CA GLN A 68 -5.68 8.83 -25.35
C GLN A 68 -5.00 9.04 -24.00
N SER A 69 -4.07 8.17 -23.62
CA SER A 69 -3.39 8.18 -22.32
C SER A 69 -2.06 8.94 -22.35
N LEU A 70 -1.40 9.02 -23.50
CA LEU A 70 -0.07 9.60 -23.59
C LEU A 70 -0.10 11.13 -23.53
N ARG A 71 0.90 11.70 -22.85
CA ARG A 71 1.10 13.15 -22.67
C ARG A 71 2.38 13.66 -23.32
N PRO A 72 2.44 13.73 -24.68
CA PRO A 72 3.58 14.29 -25.40
C PRO A 72 3.95 15.72 -24.99
N ASP A 73 2.99 16.50 -24.47
CA ASP A 73 3.20 17.85 -23.97
C ASP A 73 4.03 17.90 -22.68
N LEU A 74 4.07 16.79 -21.93
CA LEU A 74 4.86 16.64 -20.70
C LEU A 74 6.13 15.80 -20.90
N SER A 75 6.19 15.01 -21.96
CA SER A 75 7.32 14.13 -22.29
C SER A 75 8.64 14.88 -22.54
N TRP A 76 9.75 14.22 -22.24
CA TRP A 76 11.08 14.81 -22.18
C TRP A 76 12.15 13.87 -22.74
N ASP A 77 13.13 14.42 -23.47
CA ASP A 77 14.38 13.74 -23.77
C ASP A 77 15.40 14.10 -22.69
N LEU A 78 15.80 13.11 -21.88
CA LEU A 78 16.68 13.30 -20.73
C LEU A 78 18.13 13.55 -21.14
N VAL A 79 18.57 13.01 -22.29
CA VAL A 79 19.95 13.17 -22.79
C VAL A 79 20.16 14.60 -23.26
N LEU A 80 19.27 15.07 -24.14
CA LEU A 80 19.28 16.44 -24.67
C LEU A 80 18.74 17.47 -23.66
N ASN A 81 18.05 17.00 -22.62
CA ASN A 81 17.40 17.79 -21.58
C ASN A 81 16.45 18.87 -22.14
N GLN A 82 15.50 18.44 -22.98
CA GLN A 82 14.53 19.30 -23.65
C GLN A 82 13.20 18.57 -23.90
N PRO A 83 12.10 19.27 -24.26
CA PRO A 83 10.85 18.62 -24.67
C PRO A 83 11.10 17.56 -25.76
N GLY A 84 10.50 16.38 -25.61
CA GLY A 84 10.83 15.22 -26.44
C GLY A 84 10.14 13.96 -25.94
N GLY A 85 10.88 12.86 -25.84
CA GLY A 85 10.37 11.58 -25.32
C GLY A 85 9.98 10.55 -26.38
N ASN A 86 10.05 10.92 -27.66
CA ASN A 86 9.80 9.96 -28.74
C ASN A 86 10.99 9.01 -28.91
N VAL A 87 10.74 7.82 -29.44
CA VAL A 87 11.77 6.89 -29.92
C VAL A 87 12.61 7.58 -31.02
N THR A 88 13.93 7.44 -30.96
CA THR A 88 14.85 8.10 -31.92
C THR A 88 15.82 7.13 -32.60
N ASP A 89 16.10 5.98 -32.00
CA ASP A 89 16.93 4.92 -32.56
C ASP A 89 16.07 3.70 -32.96
N PRO A 90 16.41 2.96 -34.03
CA PRO A 90 15.79 1.66 -34.34
C PRO A 90 15.76 0.66 -33.18
N SER A 91 16.70 0.72 -32.23
CA SER A 91 16.71 -0.15 -31.04
C SER A 91 15.86 0.35 -29.88
N ASP A 92 15.28 1.55 -29.95
CA ASP A 92 14.39 2.09 -28.91
C ASP A 92 13.01 1.39 -28.97
N GLU A 93 12.95 0.11 -28.59
CA GLU A 93 11.76 -0.76 -28.69
C GLU A 93 11.07 -1.00 -27.34
N HIS A 94 11.74 -0.71 -26.22
CA HIS A 94 11.35 -1.16 -24.89
C HIS A 94 10.28 -0.28 -24.23
N GLY A 95 10.45 1.05 -24.23
CA GLY A 95 9.59 1.96 -23.50
C GLY A 95 8.15 2.01 -24.02
N THR A 96 7.94 1.74 -25.32
CA THR A 96 6.59 1.64 -25.90
C THR A 96 5.83 0.44 -25.33
N ALA A 97 6.49 -0.71 -25.16
CA ALA A 97 5.90 -1.89 -24.54
C ALA A 97 5.59 -1.67 -23.04
N VAL A 98 6.49 -0.99 -22.33
CA VAL A 98 6.30 -0.59 -20.92
C VAL A 98 5.09 0.34 -20.78
N ALA A 99 4.95 1.36 -21.62
CA ALA A 99 3.82 2.29 -21.58
C ALA A 99 2.48 1.60 -21.84
N GLY A 100 2.44 0.66 -22.79
CA GLY A 100 1.23 -0.13 -23.10
C GLY A 100 0.72 -0.96 -21.93
N LEU A 101 1.62 -1.56 -21.15
CA LEU A 101 1.24 -2.35 -19.97
C LEU A 101 0.59 -1.50 -18.88
N VAL A 102 0.98 -0.23 -18.77
CA VAL A 102 0.34 0.71 -17.86
C VAL A 102 -1.02 1.15 -18.42
N ALA A 103 -1.05 1.71 -19.63
CA ALA A 103 -2.17 2.55 -20.08
C ALA A 103 -2.54 2.41 -21.56
N ALA A 104 -2.37 1.23 -22.20
CA ALA A 104 -3.02 0.98 -23.48
C ALA A 104 -4.55 1.13 -23.34
N THR A 105 -5.16 1.81 -24.31
CA THR A 105 -6.54 2.29 -24.24
C THR A 105 -7.52 1.12 -24.34
N ALA A 106 -8.41 0.96 -23.36
CA ALA A 106 -9.43 -0.08 -23.43
C ALA A 106 -10.60 0.28 -24.38
N ASN A 107 -11.20 -0.74 -24.97
CA ASN A 107 -12.43 -0.69 -25.76
C ASN A 107 -12.37 0.24 -26.98
N ASN A 108 -11.19 0.38 -27.59
CA ASN A 108 -11.02 1.16 -28.82
C ASN A 108 -11.05 0.28 -30.09
N GLY A 109 -11.10 -1.05 -29.92
CA GLY A 109 -11.14 -2.03 -31.01
C GLY A 109 -9.77 -2.31 -31.64
N LEU A 110 -8.68 -1.89 -30.99
CA LEU A 110 -7.30 -2.13 -31.36
C LEU A 110 -6.65 -3.00 -30.28
N GLY A 111 -5.57 -3.69 -30.64
CA GLY A 111 -4.60 -4.17 -29.68
C GLY A 111 -5.11 -4.91 -28.44
N GLY A 112 -4.42 -4.62 -27.34
CA GLY A 112 -4.72 -5.07 -25.99
C GLY A 112 -5.06 -3.89 -25.09
N VAL A 113 -4.89 -4.06 -23.79
CA VAL A 113 -5.37 -3.14 -22.77
C VAL A 113 -4.34 -2.96 -21.66
N GLY A 114 -4.15 -1.73 -21.18
CA GLY A 114 -3.29 -1.45 -20.04
C GLY A 114 -3.97 -1.83 -18.72
N VAL A 115 -3.17 -2.07 -17.68
CA VAL A 115 -3.71 -2.37 -16.34
C VAL A 115 -4.59 -1.22 -15.83
N ALA A 116 -4.15 0.02 -16.05
CA ALA A 116 -4.84 1.25 -15.66
C ALA A 116 -5.10 2.11 -16.92
N TRP A 117 -6.01 1.65 -17.77
CA TRP A 117 -6.23 2.20 -19.11
C TRP A 117 -6.75 3.64 -19.17
N ASP A 118 -7.26 4.22 -18.06
CA ASP A 118 -7.64 5.64 -17.97
C ASP A 118 -6.55 6.49 -17.26
N ALA A 119 -5.41 5.88 -16.88
CA ALA A 119 -4.25 6.63 -16.42
C ALA A 119 -3.58 7.34 -17.59
N GLU A 120 -2.91 8.44 -17.29
CA GLU A 120 -2.07 9.16 -18.24
C GLU A 120 -0.61 8.70 -18.11
N VAL A 121 0.13 8.67 -19.23
CA VAL A 121 1.57 8.34 -19.24
C VAL A 121 2.38 9.44 -19.89
N LEU A 122 3.57 9.74 -19.37
CA LEU A 122 4.58 10.57 -20.05
C LEU A 122 5.86 9.78 -20.26
N SER A 123 6.62 10.15 -21.30
CA SER A 123 7.92 9.53 -21.59
C SER A 123 9.06 10.42 -21.14
N ASN A 124 9.95 9.87 -20.31
CA ASN A 124 11.24 10.43 -19.95
C ASN A 124 12.33 9.59 -20.62
N ARG A 125 12.71 9.98 -21.83
CA ARG A 125 13.52 9.15 -22.73
C ARG A 125 15.02 9.24 -22.44
N THR A 126 15.67 8.11 -22.25
CA THR A 126 17.14 7.96 -22.22
C THR A 126 17.55 6.62 -22.82
N PRO A 127 18.60 6.56 -23.67
CA PRO A 127 19.21 5.29 -24.04
C PRO A 127 19.69 4.57 -22.78
N LEU A 128 19.26 3.33 -22.57
CA LEU A 128 19.52 2.56 -21.35
C LEU A 128 20.90 1.88 -21.32
N ARG A 129 21.71 1.99 -22.39
CA ARG A 129 22.93 1.19 -22.56
C ARG A 129 24.25 1.93 -22.81
N ASP A 130 24.27 3.24 -23.05
CA ASP A 130 25.50 3.97 -23.46
C ASP A 130 25.64 5.40 -22.90
N GLU A 131 24.82 5.80 -21.93
CA GLU A 131 24.75 7.18 -21.40
C GLU A 131 25.00 7.23 -19.88
N ASP A 132 25.27 8.43 -19.34
CA ASP A 132 25.34 8.66 -17.89
C ASP A 132 23.95 8.52 -17.27
N LEU A 133 23.59 7.28 -16.93
CA LEU A 133 22.25 6.93 -16.46
C LEU A 133 21.90 7.58 -15.12
N LEU A 134 22.89 7.86 -14.27
CA LEU A 134 22.68 8.58 -13.01
C LEU A 134 22.26 10.03 -13.29
N LEU A 135 22.96 10.71 -14.22
CA LEU A 135 22.58 12.05 -14.63
C LEU A 135 21.19 12.08 -15.29
N SER A 136 20.89 11.11 -16.15
CA SER A 136 19.55 10.98 -16.74
C SER A 136 18.48 10.76 -15.67
N TYR A 137 18.74 9.93 -14.66
CA TYR A 137 17.81 9.71 -13.55
C TYR A 137 17.61 10.96 -12.71
N GLN A 138 18.67 11.71 -12.39
CA GLN A 138 18.56 12.99 -11.68
C GLN A 138 17.70 14.00 -12.46
N ARG A 139 17.88 14.08 -13.78
CA ARG A 139 17.03 14.91 -14.66
C ARG A 139 15.59 14.41 -14.66
N ALA A 140 15.37 13.11 -14.69
CA ALA A 140 14.04 12.52 -14.67
C ALA A 140 13.31 12.85 -13.37
N VAL A 141 14.00 12.75 -12.22
CA VAL A 141 13.48 13.17 -10.91
C VAL A 141 13.04 14.62 -10.94
N ASP A 142 13.90 15.53 -11.39
CA ASP A 142 13.57 16.97 -11.48
C ASP A 142 12.36 17.21 -12.39
N ARG A 143 12.23 16.46 -13.50
CA ARG A 143 11.05 16.54 -14.39
C ARG A 143 9.79 16.02 -13.73
N MET A 144 9.84 14.84 -13.11
CA MET A 144 8.69 14.20 -12.46
C MET A 144 8.10 15.04 -11.33
N LEU A 145 8.95 15.73 -10.55
CA LEU A 145 8.52 16.70 -9.54
C LEU A 145 7.79 17.90 -10.16
N VAL A 146 8.32 18.45 -11.27
CA VAL A 146 7.72 19.61 -11.96
C VAL A 146 6.41 19.26 -12.66
N THR A 147 6.30 18.05 -13.25
CA THR A 147 5.09 17.59 -13.91
C THR A 147 4.05 17.03 -12.95
N ASN A 148 4.40 16.90 -11.66
CA ASN A 148 3.57 16.27 -10.62
C ASN A 148 3.09 14.88 -11.04
N VAL A 149 4.02 14.05 -11.51
CA VAL A 149 3.80 12.61 -11.71
C VAL A 149 3.40 11.98 -10.38
N ASP A 150 2.55 10.97 -10.42
CA ASP A 150 2.19 10.18 -9.24
C ASP A 150 3.10 8.96 -9.06
N ILE A 151 3.44 8.31 -10.18
CA ILE A 151 4.15 7.03 -10.20
C ILE A 151 5.33 7.09 -11.18
N SER A 152 6.53 6.73 -10.73
CA SER A 152 7.69 6.50 -11.59
C SER A 152 7.86 5.00 -11.82
N THR A 153 7.82 4.55 -13.08
CA THR A 153 8.12 3.16 -13.43
C THR A 153 9.46 3.08 -14.17
N ASN A 154 10.36 2.22 -13.67
CA ASN A 154 11.73 2.10 -14.15
C ASN A 154 12.01 0.62 -14.47
N SER A 155 11.83 0.25 -15.73
CA SER A 155 12.07 -1.11 -16.24
C SER A 155 13.53 -1.31 -16.66
N TRP A 156 14.45 -0.81 -15.84
CA TRP A 156 15.89 -0.82 -16.05
C TRP A 156 16.60 -0.83 -14.69
N GLY A 157 17.89 -1.20 -14.69
CA GLY A 157 18.77 -1.10 -13.52
C GLY A 157 20.14 -0.54 -13.96
N PRO A 158 20.80 0.29 -13.15
CA PRO A 158 22.13 0.79 -13.45
C PRO A 158 23.23 -0.26 -13.32
N MET A 159 22.97 -1.39 -12.67
CA MET A 159 23.98 -2.43 -12.46
C MET A 159 24.32 -3.16 -13.75
N GLN A 160 25.56 -2.99 -14.22
CA GLN A 160 26.17 -3.85 -15.24
C GLN A 160 27.02 -4.98 -14.63
N TRP A 161 27.51 -4.79 -13.40
CA TRP A 161 28.28 -5.75 -12.61
C TRP A 161 28.07 -5.50 -11.11
N PRO A 162 28.06 -6.51 -10.22
CA PRO A 162 27.74 -6.34 -8.81
C PRO A 162 28.60 -5.32 -8.08
N PHE A 163 27.95 -4.53 -7.21
CA PHE A 163 28.57 -3.55 -6.30
C PHE A 163 29.21 -2.37 -7.04
N ASP A 164 28.37 -1.45 -7.50
CA ASP A 164 28.83 -0.17 -8.03
C ASP A 164 29.51 0.67 -6.93
N GLN A 165 30.22 1.72 -7.36
CA GLN A 165 30.90 2.65 -6.47
C GLN A 165 29.91 3.33 -5.52
N GLN A 166 30.34 3.53 -4.27
CA GLN A 166 29.57 4.20 -3.22
C GLN A 166 29.03 5.58 -3.65
N ALA A 167 29.77 6.32 -4.47
CA ALA A 167 29.33 7.61 -5.00
C ALA A 167 28.11 7.47 -5.93
N THR A 168 28.09 6.44 -6.78
CA THR A 168 26.95 6.13 -7.66
C THR A 168 25.73 5.74 -6.82
N GLN A 169 25.90 4.83 -5.84
CA GLN A 169 24.82 4.44 -4.92
C GLN A 169 24.24 5.65 -4.19
N SER A 170 25.09 6.51 -3.63
CA SER A 170 24.65 7.71 -2.92
C SER A 170 23.91 8.69 -3.85
N GLY A 171 24.30 8.76 -5.12
CA GLY A 171 23.66 9.60 -6.13
C GLY A 171 22.23 9.16 -6.43
N TYR A 172 22.00 7.87 -6.65
CA TYR A 172 20.67 7.31 -6.85
C TYR A 172 19.80 7.49 -5.61
N GLN A 173 20.36 7.23 -4.42
CA GLN A 173 19.63 7.42 -3.18
C GLN A 173 19.19 8.88 -2.98
N ALA A 174 20.11 9.84 -3.17
CA ALA A 174 19.77 11.26 -3.04
C ALA A 174 18.69 11.71 -4.03
N ALA A 175 18.73 11.22 -5.27
CA ALA A 175 17.73 11.54 -6.28
C ALA A 175 16.35 10.94 -5.94
N THR A 176 16.29 9.67 -5.57
CA THR A 176 15.03 9.00 -5.19
C THR A 176 14.43 9.55 -3.91
N PHE A 177 15.25 9.97 -2.94
CA PHE A 177 14.73 10.56 -1.71
C PHE A 177 13.88 11.81 -1.98
N LYS A 178 14.29 12.65 -2.95
CA LYS A 178 13.50 13.83 -3.35
C LYS A 178 12.10 13.45 -3.85
N LEU A 179 11.98 12.36 -4.61
CA LEU A 179 10.69 11.88 -5.11
C LEU A 179 9.72 11.58 -3.96
N VAL A 180 10.20 10.94 -2.89
CA VAL A 180 9.34 10.57 -1.76
C VAL A 180 9.15 11.69 -0.73
N GLU A 181 10.07 12.64 -0.66
CA GLU A 181 9.97 13.80 0.25
C GLU A 181 9.08 14.92 -0.32
N GLU A 182 9.25 15.26 -1.60
CA GLU A 182 8.61 16.44 -2.22
C GLU A 182 7.40 16.06 -3.10
N GLY A 183 7.43 14.86 -3.67
CA GLY A 183 6.44 14.42 -4.65
C GLY A 183 5.01 14.36 -4.10
N ARG A 184 4.02 14.62 -4.96
CA ARG A 184 2.58 14.54 -4.63
C ARG A 184 2.20 15.33 -3.37
N GLY A 185 2.78 16.52 -3.20
CA GLY A 185 2.55 17.38 -2.04
C GLY A 185 3.07 16.82 -0.71
N GLY A 186 4.10 15.96 -0.74
CA GLY A 186 4.67 15.30 0.43
C GLY A 186 4.11 13.91 0.73
N LEU A 187 3.18 13.41 -0.09
CA LEU A 187 2.77 11.99 -0.06
C LEU A 187 3.86 11.07 -0.63
N GLY A 188 4.71 11.62 -1.49
CA GLY A 188 5.81 10.93 -2.16
C GLY A 188 5.38 10.28 -3.47
N ILE A 189 6.19 10.44 -4.52
CA ILE A 189 6.02 9.75 -5.80
C ILE A 189 6.36 8.27 -5.61
N ILE A 190 5.44 7.40 -6.02
CA ILE A 190 5.62 5.96 -5.88
C ILE A 190 6.59 5.50 -6.97
N THR A 191 7.74 4.95 -6.56
CA THR A 191 8.83 4.62 -7.50
C THR A 191 9.03 3.11 -7.53
N LEU A 192 8.91 2.51 -8.71
CA LEU A 192 9.10 1.07 -8.93
C LEU A 192 10.34 0.81 -9.79
N PHE A 193 11.08 -0.25 -9.46
CA PHE A 193 12.24 -0.74 -10.21
C PHE A 193 12.12 -2.24 -10.50
N ALA A 194 12.61 -2.64 -11.68
CA ALA A 194 12.75 -4.03 -12.05
C ALA A 194 13.88 -4.70 -11.27
N ALA A 195 13.62 -5.88 -10.66
CA ALA A 195 14.63 -6.59 -9.84
C ALA A 195 15.86 -7.10 -10.63
N GLY A 196 15.79 -7.12 -11.97
CA GLY A 196 16.85 -7.62 -12.86
C GLY A 196 16.58 -9.03 -13.41
N ASN A 197 17.33 -9.43 -14.44
CA ASN A 197 17.09 -10.65 -15.23
C ASN A 197 18.30 -11.61 -15.25
N ASP A 198 19.13 -11.60 -14.20
CA ASP A 198 20.46 -12.20 -14.17
C ASP A 198 20.56 -13.37 -13.16
N ARG A 199 19.45 -14.11 -12.92
CA ARG A 199 19.42 -15.26 -12.01
C ARG A 199 20.47 -16.32 -12.36
N ASP A 200 20.59 -16.70 -13.62
CA ASP A 200 21.53 -17.76 -14.05
C ASP A 200 23.00 -17.33 -13.86
N ALA A 201 23.26 -16.03 -13.91
CA ALA A 201 24.53 -15.43 -13.56
C ALA A 201 24.73 -15.30 -12.04
N LYS A 202 23.81 -15.80 -11.21
CA LYS A 202 23.83 -15.72 -9.73
C LYS A 202 23.83 -14.30 -9.17
N PHE A 203 23.21 -13.36 -9.88
CA PHE A 203 23.05 -12.01 -9.38
C PHE A 203 22.03 -11.99 -8.24
N ASN A 204 22.10 -10.92 -7.44
CA ASN A 204 21.13 -10.62 -6.40
C ASN A 204 20.65 -9.18 -6.61
N ALA A 205 19.34 -8.94 -6.47
CA ALA A 205 18.75 -7.61 -6.66
C ALA A 205 19.42 -6.56 -5.74
N ASN A 206 19.82 -6.95 -4.53
CA ASN A 206 20.49 -6.05 -3.60
C ASN A 206 21.84 -5.49 -4.09
N TYR A 207 22.44 -6.10 -5.12
CA TYR A 207 23.70 -5.65 -5.70
C TYR A 207 23.52 -4.44 -6.62
N ASP A 208 22.28 -4.12 -7.03
CA ASP A 208 21.94 -2.93 -7.78
C ASP A 208 21.66 -1.75 -6.82
N PRO A 209 22.28 -0.57 -7.02
CA PRO A 209 21.98 0.61 -6.21
C PRO A 209 20.54 1.12 -6.33
N SER A 210 19.77 0.77 -7.36
CA SER A 210 18.33 1.11 -7.44
C SER A 210 17.45 0.23 -6.55
N ASP A 211 17.90 -0.98 -6.30
CA ASP A 211 17.08 -2.01 -5.67
C ASP A 211 17.31 -2.10 -4.16
N ASN A 212 18.36 -1.47 -3.63
CA ASN A 212 18.59 -1.35 -2.20
C ASN A 212 18.15 0.00 -1.60
N MET A 213 17.36 0.78 -2.34
CA MET A 213 16.77 2.02 -1.82
C MET A 213 15.51 1.70 -1.00
N PRO A 214 15.38 2.20 0.25
CA PRO A 214 14.22 1.86 1.09
C PRO A 214 12.90 2.48 0.60
N TRP A 215 12.97 3.41 -0.35
CA TRP A 215 11.83 4.19 -0.84
C TRP A 215 11.21 3.62 -2.11
N THR A 216 11.81 2.59 -2.72
CA THR A 216 11.34 2.01 -3.98
C THR A 216 10.57 0.71 -3.75
N ILE A 217 9.84 0.28 -4.77
CA ILE A 217 9.21 -1.04 -4.84
C ILE A 217 10.01 -1.83 -5.88
N VAL A 218 10.73 -2.85 -5.42
CA VAL A 218 11.49 -3.76 -6.30
C VAL A 218 10.58 -4.91 -6.72
N VAL A 219 10.44 -5.11 -8.03
CA VAL A 219 9.45 -6.02 -8.63
C VAL A 219 10.15 -7.19 -9.33
N ALA A 220 9.89 -8.40 -8.84
CA ALA A 220 10.30 -9.65 -9.48
C ALA A 220 9.31 -10.12 -10.56
N ALA A 221 9.73 -11.05 -11.42
CA ALA A 221 8.93 -11.57 -12.53
C ALA A 221 8.41 -12.99 -12.27
N GLY A 222 7.10 -13.15 -12.40
CA GLY A 222 6.38 -14.42 -12.32
C GLY A 222 5.96 -14.96 -13.67
N ASN A 223 5.82 -16.29 -13.75
CA ASN A 223 5.35 -17.02 -14.92
C ASN A 223 3.82 -17.20 -14.95
N ILE A 224 3.30 -17.53 -16.14
CA ILE A 224 1.89 -17.83 -16.41
C ILE A 224 1.29 -19.00 -15.59
N ASP A 225 2.12 -19.81 -14.95
CA ASP A 225 1.74 -20.93 -14.09
C ASP A 225 1.83 -20.62 -12.59
N GLY A 226 2.26 -19.41 -12.24
CA GLY A 226 2.46 -18.95 -10.85
C GLY A 226 3.83 -19.24 -10.26
N THR A 227 4.75 -19.84 -11.03
CA THR A 227 6.16 -20.02 -10.63
C THR A 227 6.96 -18.73 -10.85
N ILE A 228 8.21 -18.70 -10.37
CA ILE A 228 9.13 -17.59 -10.66
C ILE A 228 9.69 -17.74 -12.08
N SER A 229 9.86 -16.64 -12.79
CA SER A 229 10.55 -16.66 -14.09
C SER A 229 12.02 -17.06 -13.94
N SER A 230 12.51 -17.85 -14.89
CA SER A 230 13.86 -18.45 -14.88
C SER A 230 14.98 -17.41 -14.75
N TYR A 231 14.77 -16.22 -15.32
CA TYR A 231 15.74 -15.11 -15.28
C TYR A 231 15.58 -14.20 -14.06
N SER A 232 14.43 -14.21 -13.37
CA SER A 232 14.11 -13.17 -12.36
C SER A 232 15.13 -13.18 -11.24
N THR A 233 15.82 -12.06 -11.02
CA THR A 233 16.89 -11.97 -10.02
C THR A 233 16.29 -11.96 -8.61
N PRO A 234 16.73 -12.85 -7.70
CA PRO A 234 16.24 -12.88 -6.32
C PRO A 234 16.92 -11.81 -5.45
N GLY A 235 16.32 -11.45 -4.32
CA GLY A 235 17.01 -10.61 -3.33
C GLY A 235 16.14 -10.19 -2.15
N ALA A 236 16.78 -9.86 -1.03
CA ALA A 236 16.08 -9.50 0.20
C ALA A 236 15.35 -8.14 0.11
N SER A 237 15.62 -7.37 -0.94
CA SER A 237 14.95 -6.12 -1.27
C SER A 237 13.72 -6.26 -2.17
N VAL A 238 13.50 -7.44 -2.77
CA VAL A 238 12.30 -7.71 -3.58
C VAL A 238 11.06 -7.60 -2.71
N LEU A 239 10.14 -6.68 -3.05
CA LEU A 239 8.92 -6.47 -2.30
C LEU A 239 7.80 -7.40 -2.78
N VAL A 240 7.61 -7.47 -4.09
CA VAL A 240 6.50 -8.20 -4.71
C VAL A 240 6.92 -8.78 -6.06
N THR A 241 6.10 -9.70 -6.56
CA THR A 241 6.22 -10.28 -7.90
C THR A 241 5.03 -9.87 -8.75
N ALA A 242 5.27 -9.57 -10.03
CA ALA A 242 4.21 -9.39 -11.01
C ALA A 242 4.48 -10.25 -12.26
N PRO A 243 3.47 -10.49 -13.12
CA PRO A 243 3.65 -11.20 -14.37
C PRO A 243 4.80 -10.64 -15.23
N GLY A 244 5.74 -11.48 -15.64
CA GLY A 244 6.83 -11.11 -16.56
C GLY A 244 7.22 -12.20 -17.57
N SER A 245 6.93 -13.46 -17.22
CA SER A 245 7.01 -14.77 -17.90
C SER A 245 7.99 -15.04 -19.07
N ASP A 246 8.45 -16.30 -19.08
CA ASP A 246 8.99 -17.08 -20.20
C ASP A 246 8.41 -18.52 -20.06
N PRO A 247 7.87 -19.18 -21.10
CA PRO A 247 7.90 -18.85 -22.54
C PRO A 247 6.70 -18.07 -23.08
N ALA A 248 5.70 -17.75 -22.24
CA ALA A 248 4.58 -16.95 -22.68
C ALA A 248 4.99 -15.46 -22.79
N SER A 249 4.81 -14.86 -23.97
CA SER A 249 4.96 -13.41 -24.15
C SER A 249 3.99 -12.64 -23.24
N ILE A 250 4.41 -11.48 -22.77
CA ILE A 250 3.54 -10.43 -22.26
C ILE A 250 3.05 -9.60 -23.44
N VAL A 251 1.77 -9.76 -23.78
CA VAL A 251 1.12 -9.02 -24.87
C VAL A 251 0.90 -7.55 -24.47
N THR A 252 1.49 -6.63 -25.23
CA THR A 252 1.42 -5.17 -25.05
C THR A 252 1.66 -4.46 -26.39
N THR A 253 1.62 -3.13 -26.39
CA THR A 253 1.96 -2.28 -27.54
C THR A 253 3.42 -2.44 -27.94
N ASP A 254 3.72 -2.30 -29.22
CA ASP A 254 5.06 -2.28 -29.79
C ASP A 254 5.20 -1.01 -30.64
N ARG A 255 6.40 -0.72 -31.14
CA ARG A 255 6.56 0.37 -32.11
C ARG A 255 5.73 0.11 -33.36
N GLN A 256 5.25 1.18 -33.98
CA GLN A 256 4.56 1.02 -35.27
C GLN A 256 5.52 0.66 -36.42
N GLY A 257 5.04 -0.18 -37.34
CA GLY A 257 5.71 -0.47 -38.62
C GLY A 257 6.65 -1.67 -38.58
N GLU A 258 7.86 -1.51 -39.15
CA GLU A 258 8.89 -2.57 -39.25
C GLU A 258 9.90 -2.57 -38.07
N LEU A 259 9.76 -1.62 -37.15
CA LEU A 259 10.61 -1.50 -35.95
C LEU A 259 9.87 -2.09 -34.75
N GLY A 260 10.58 -2.30 -33.63
CA GLY A 260 9.99 -2.93 -32.44
C GLY A 260 10.29 -4.41 -32.33
N TYR A 261 9.74 -5.10 -31.34
CA TYR A 261 9.93 -6.55 -31.13
C TYR A 261 9.36 -7.40 -32.28
N ASN A 262 8.26 -6.96 -32.88
CA ASN A 262 7.58 -7.68 -33.94
C ASN A 262 8.22 -7.45 -35.31
N LYS A 263 9.36 -8.13 -35.54
CA LYS A 263 10.19 -7.99 -36.76
C LYS A 263 9.84 -8.99 -37.86
N ALA A 264 8.69 -9.67 -37.79
CA ALA A 264 8.35 -10.75 -38.72
C ALA A 264 8.19 -10.20 -40.17
N PRO A 265 8.95 -10.72 -41.17
CA PRO A 265 8.92 -10.16 -42.52
C PRO A 265 7.52 -10.14 -43.16
N GLY A 266 7.04 -8.96 -43.54
CA GLY A 266 5.73 -8.76 -44.18
C GLY A 266 4.54 -8.67 -43.24
N VAL A 267 4.78 -8.69 -41.92
CA VAL A 267 3.81 -8.38 -40.87
C VAL A 267 4.32 -7.13 -40.16
N GLU A 268 3.86 -5.96 -40.57
CA GLU A 268 4.04 -4.74 -39.76
C GLU A 268 3.29 -4.96 -38.44
N GLY A 269 3.99 -4.87 -37.32
CA GLY A 269 3.47 -5.28 -36.02
C GLY A 269 3.48 -4.13 -35.03
N ASN A 270 2.33 -3.84 -34.44
CA ASN A 270 2.17 -2.80 -33.41
C ASN A 270 2.05 -3.42 -32.00
N TYR A 271 2.26 -4.73 -31.87
CA TYR A 271 2.01 -5.49 -30.64
C TYR A 271 2.95 -6.70 -30.51
N THR A 272 3.16 -7.14 -29.26
CA THR A 272 4.01 -8.28 -28.85
C THR A 272 3.22 -9.59 -28.73
N ASP A 273 2.34 -9.84 -29.70
CA ASP A 273 1.26 -10.84 -29.63
C ASP A 273 1.63 -12.23 -30.18
N THR A 274 2.87 -12.40 -30.62
CA THR A 274 3.39 -13.67 -31.15
C THR A 274 4.57 -14.18 -30.32
N VAL A 275 4.86 -15.48 -30.42
CA VAL A 275 6.04 -16.09 -29.79
C VAL A 275 7.37 -15.54 -30.31
N GLU A 276 7.36 -14.93 -31.51
CA GLU A 276 8.52 -14.34 -32.16
C GLU A 276 8.71 -12.85 -31.83
N SER A 277 7.70 -12.22 -31.22
CA SER A 277 7.66 -10.79 -30.84
C SER A 277 7.58 -10.60 -29.32
N ALA A 278 8.12 -11.56 -28.55
CA ALA A 278 7.87 -11.65 -27.13
C ALA A 278 8.49 -10.49 -26.33
N PHE A 279 7.67 -9.79 -25.55
CA PHE A 279 8.13 -8.91 -24.48
C PHE A 279 8.03 -9.65 -23.14
N ASN A 280 9.05 -9.53 -22.30
CA ASN A 280 9.17 -10.26 -21.04
C ASN A 280 10.09 -9.51 -20.05
N GLY A 281 10.48 -10.20 -18.99
CA GLY A 281 11.44 -9.70 -18.01
C GLY A 281 10.77 -9.15 -16.76
N THR A 282 11.59 -8.85 -15.76
CA THR A 282 11.22 -7.92 -14.69
C THR A 282 10.79 -6.56 -15.27
N SER A 283 11.29 -6.20 -16.44
CA SER A 283 10.84 -5.06 -17.26
C SER A 283 9.36 -5.06 -17.64
N ALA A 284 8.72 -6.22 -17.79
CA ALA A 284 7.28 -6.33 -17.99
C ALA A 284 6.51 -6.36 -16.65
N ALA A 285 7.11 -6.95 -15.62
CA ALA A 285 6.52 -7.03 -14.29
C ALA A 285 6.36 -5.63 -13.63
N THR A 286 7.37 -4.76 -13.74
CA THR A 286 7.38 -3.42 -13.15
C THR A 286 6.22 -2.51 -13.62
N PRO A 287 5.93 -2.33 -14.92
CA PRO A 287 4.81 -1.51 -15.37
C PRO A 287 3.44 -2.14 -15.07
N ILE A 288 3.35 -3.46 -15.00
CA ILE A 288 2.12 -4.13 -14.55
C ILE A 288 1.85 -3.79 -13.08
N ALA A 289 2.89 -3.83 -12.23
CA ALA A 289 2.80 -3.38 -10.85
C ALA A 289 2.49 -1.89 -10.74
N ALA A 290 3.08 -1.04 -11.58
CA ALA A 290 2.82 0.39 -11.61
C ALA A 290 1.35 0.69 -11.97
N GLY A 291 0.77 -0.05 -12.93
CA GLY A 291 -0.64 0.05 -13.25
C GLY A 291 -1.54 -0.40 -12.09
N ALA A 292 -1.17 -1.46 -11.35
CA ALA A 292 -1.90 -1.85 -10.14
C ALA A 292 -1.86 -0.74 -9.07
N VAL A 293 -0.71 -0.08 -8.89
CA VAL A 293 -0.58 1.09 -8.00
C VAL A 293 -1.43 2.27 -8.49
N ALA A 294 -1.52 2.52 -9.80
CA ALA A 294 -2.39 3.57 -10.33
C ALA A 294 -3.87 3.32 -9.96
N LEU A 295 -4.32 2.06 -9.99
CA LEU A 295 -5.66 1.71 -9.53
C LEU A 295 -5.85 1.88 -8.02
N MET A 296 -4.81 1.65 -7.22
CA MET A 296 -4.85 1.95 -5.78
C MET A 296 -4.99 3.45 -5.53
N LEU A 297 -4.30 4.30 -6.29
CA LEU A 297 -4.38 5.76 -6.15
C LEU A 297 -5.68 6.34 -6.70
N ASP A 298 -6.27 5.74 -7.74
CA ASP A 298 -7.63 6.08 -8.20
C ASP A 298 -8.65 5.81 -7.08
N ALA A 299 -8.51 4.68 -6.37
CA ALA A 299 -9.35 4.36 -5.22
C ALA A 299 -9.07 5.23 -3.98
N ASN A 300 -7.82 5.63 -3.78
CA ASN A 300 -7.43 6.47 -2.65
C ASN A 300 -6.20 7.33 -2.99
N ALA A 301 -6.45 8.54 -3.48
CA ALA A 301 -5.40 9.47 -3.90
C ALA A 301 -4.52 9.98 -2.74
N ARG A 302 -4.89 9.73 -1.47
CA ARG A 302 -4.13 10.18 -0.30
C ARG A 302 -3.04 9.22 0.15
N LEU A 303 -2.97 8.01 -0.39
CA LEU A 303 -1.96 7.04 0.01
C LEU A 303 -0.56 7.65 -0.16
N GLY A 304 0.21 7.66 0.92
CA GLY A 304 1.63 7.96 0.85
C GLY A 304 2.42 6.77 0.29
N TYR A 305 3.66 7.00 -0.11
CA TYR A 305 4.48 5.94 -0.73
C TYR A 305 4.66 4.71 0.17
N ARG A 306 4.73 4.90 1.51
CA ARG A 306 4.83 3.79 2.48
C ARG A 306 3.51 3.03 2.62
N ASP A 307 2.38 3.72 2.50
CA ASP A 307 1.06 3.06 2.52
C ASP A 307 0.92 2.12 1.33
N VAL A 308 1.36 2.55 0.15
CA VAL A 308 1.34 1.72 -1.07
C VAL A 308 2.23 0.49 -0.92
N GLN A 309 3.47 0.66 -0.42
CA GLN A 309 4.35 -0.47 -0.12
C GLN A 309 3.67 -1.45 0.85
N GLU A 310 3.10 -0.93 1.94
CA GLU A 310 2.48 -1.75 2.98
C GLU A 310 1.23 -2.49 2.50
N ILE A 311 0.37 -1.83 1.70
CA ILE A 311 -0.80 -2.49 1.11
C ILE A 311 -0.35 -3.65 0.22
N LEU A 312 0.68 -3.46 -0.62
CA LEU A 312 1.20 -4.51 -1.48
C LEU A 312 1.77 -5.70 -0.67
N VAL A 313 2.47 -5.42 0.45
CA VAL A 313 2.94 -6.45 1.38
C VAL A 313 1.77 -7.31 1.90
N TYR A 314 0.67 -6.68 2.30
CA TYR A 314 -0.47 -7.39 2.89
C TYR A 314 -1.40 -8.05 1.88
N SER A 315 -1.56 -7.46 0.69
CA SER A 315 -2.50 -7.92 -0.33
C SER A 315 -1.93 -9.01 -1.23
N SER A 316 -0.61 -9.17 -1.25
CA SER A 316 0.05 -10.14 -2.13
C SER A 316 -0.46 -11.56 -1.92
N GLN A 317 -0.72 -12.23 -3.04
CA GLN A 317 -1.09 -13.64 -3.07
C GLN A 317 0.17 -14.50 -3.02
N ARG A 318 0.15 -15.55 -2.20
CA ARG A 318 1.25 -16.51 -2.20
C ARG A 318 1.44 -17.19 -3.57
N ALA A 319 2.68 -17.27 -4.02
CA ALA A 319 3.09 -18.06 -5.17
C ALA A 319 2.87 -19.57 -4.95
N VAL A 320 2.26 -20.24 -5.91
CA VAL A 320 1.83 -21.64 -5.71
C VAL A 320 3.01 -22.60 -5.60
N ILE A 321 4.15 -22.30 -6.21
CA ILE A 321 5.34 -23.16 -6.10
C ILE A 321 5.84 -23.29 -4.66
N LEU A 322 5.55 -22.30 -3.80
CA LEU A 322 5.88 -22.35 -2.38
C LEU A 322 5.05 -23.39 -1.61
N ASP A 323 4.00 -23.99 -2.20
CA ASP A 323 3.34 -25.19 -1.65
C ASP A 323 4.17 -26.46 -1.84
N GLN A 324 5.11 -26.45 -2.79
CA GLN A 324 5.84 -27.63 -3.26
C GLN A 324 7.32 -27.57 -2.89
N VAL A 325 7.90 -26.37 -2.81
CA VAL A 325 9.32 -26.15 -2.54
C VAL A 325 9.49 -25.34 -1.25
N ALA A 326 9.95 -26.01 -0.19
CA ALA A 326 10.09 -25.39 1.13
C ALA A 326 11.33 -24.48 1.28
N ALA A 327 12.30 -24.54 0.36
CA ALA A 327 13.61 -23.91 0.54
C ALA A 327 13.57 -22.37 0.64
N ASP A 328 12.59 -21.72 -0.01
CA ASP A 328 12.43 -20.25 0.01
C ASP A 328 11.12 -19.79 0.71
N LYS A 329 10.33 -20.72 1.25
CA LYS A 329 9.12 -20.40 2.02
C LYS A 329 9.51 -20.08 3.48
N SER A 330 9.35 -18.83 3.90
CA SER A 330 9.62 -18.42 5.29
C SER A 330 8.51 -17.52 5.85
N PHE A 331 8.30 -17.56 7.15
CA PHE A 331 7.44 -16.59 7.84
C PHE A 331 8.30 -15.70 8.70
N ASN A 332 7.96 -14.41 8.74
CA ASN A 332 8.67 -13.45 9.57
C ASN A 332 8.08 -13.42 11.01
N GLY A 333 8.44 -12.43 11.81
CA GLY A 333 7.99 -12.27 13.20
C GLY A 333 6.74 -11.41 13.40
N SER A 334 6.08 -10.93 12.32
CA SER A 334 4.88 -10.09 12.45
C SER A 334 3.70 -10.89 13.01
N LYS A 335 2.61 -10.20 13.37
CA LYS A 335 1.42 -10.84 13.97
C LYS A 335 0.09 -10.34 13.41
N ASP A 336 0.13 -9.46 12.42
CA ASP A 336 -0.99 -8.64 11.97
C ASP A 336 -1.50 -9.03 10.57
N TRP A 337 -1.12 -10.21 10.04
CA TRP A 337 -1.58 -10.69 8.74
C TRP A 337 -2.15 -12.11 8.79
N ASN A 338 -3.39 -12.28 8.31
CA ASN A 338 -4.07 -13.57 8.25
C ASN A 338 -3.97 -14.31 9.59
N GLY A 339 -4.18 -13.59 10.69
CA GLY A 339 -4.10 -14.10 12.07
C GLY A 339 -2.70 -14.46 12.57
N GLY A 340 -1.62 -14.03 11.90
CA GLY A 340 -0.25 -14.32 12.31
C GLY A 340 0.82 -13.62 11.47
N ALA A 341 1.96 -14.29 11.28
CA ALA A 341 3.12 -13.76 10.58
C ALA A 341 2.95 -13.69 9.06
N LEU A 342 3.59 -12.70 8.45
CA LEU A 342 3.71 -12.53 7.00
C LEU A 342 4.58 -13.63 6.39
N LEU A 343 4.20 -14.07 5.19
CA LEU A 343 5.01 -14.93 4.33
C LEU A 343 6.06 -14.08 3.61
N THR A 344 7.33 -14.51 3.59
CA THR A 344 8.42 -13.84 2.86
C THR A 344 9.28 -14.84 2.08
N SER A 345 9.88 -14.36 0.99
CA SER A 345 10.67 -15.14 0.04
C SER A 345 11.71 -14.22 -0.65
N GLN A 346 12.88 -14.77 -0.99
CA GLN A 346 13.89 -14.05 -1.78
C GLN A 346 13.49 -13.94 -3.26
N ASP A 347 12.75 -14.94 -3.76
CA ASP A 347 12.27 -14.98 -5.14
C ASP A 347 11.03 -14.11 -5.34
N PHE A 348 10.10 -14.15 -4.39
CA PHE A 348 8.76 -13.60 -4.55
C PHE A 348 8.48 -12.34 -3.72
N GLY A 349 9.41 -11.93 -2.85
CA GLY A 349 9.13 -10.95 -1.81
C GLY A 349 8.00 -11.44 -0.91
N TYR A 350 6.89 -10.69 -0.86
CA TYR A 350 5.66 -11.06 -0.15
C TYR A 350 4.67 -11.88 -0.97
N GLY A 351 4.86 -11.98 -2.29
CA GLY A 351 4.02 -12.78 -3.20
C GLY A 351 3.74 -12.10 -4.53
N HIS A 352 2.85 -12.72 -5.31
CA HIS A 352 2.32 -12.14 -6.54
C HIS A 352 1.32 -11.03 -6.20
N ILE A 353 1.37 -9.92 -6.93
CA ILE A 353 0.39 -8.83 -6.77
C ILE A 353 -1.03 -9.36 -7.06
N ASP A 354 -1.94 -9.14 -6.11
CA ASP A 354 -3.39 -9.22 -6.32
C ASP A 354 -3.94 -7.79 -6.28
N THR A 355 -4.23 -7.25 -7.47
CA THR A 355 -4.69 -5.87 -7.66
C THR A 355 -6.06 -5.64 -7.02
N HIS A 356 -6.93 -6.64 -7.05
CA HIS A 356 -8.24 -6.55 -6.41
C HIS A 356 -8.09 -6.46 -4.90
N ALA A 357 -7.30 -7.33 -4.28
CA ALA A 357 -7.02 -7.25 -2.85
C ALA A 357 -6.36 -5.91 -2.47
N ALA A 358 -5.40 -5.43 -3.25
CA ALA A 358 -4.70 -4.17 -3.01
C ALA A 358 -5.65 -2.97 -3.05
N VAL A 359 -6.50 -2.88 -4.07
CA VAL A 359 -7.46 -1.78 -4.22
C VAL A 359 -8.53 -1.80 -3.12
N ARG A 360 -9.01 -2.98 -2.71
CA ARG A 360 -9.95 -3.08 -1.58
C ARG A 360 -9.32 -2.67 -0.25
N LEU A 361 -8.04 -2.96 -0.03
CA LEU A 361 -7.31 -2.42 1.11
C LEU A 361 -7.13 -0.91 1.01
N ALA A 362 -6.86 -0.35 -0.18
CA ALA A 362 -6.76 1.09 -0.39
C ALA A 362 -8.06 1.84 -0.02
N GLU A 363 -9.23 1.28 -0.35
CA GLU A 363 -10.55 1.83 0.04
C GLU A 363 -10.74 1.92 1.57
N SER A 364 -10.26 0.91 2.29
CA SER A 364 -10.40 0.79 3.75
C SER A 364 -9.18 1.33 4.53
N TRP A 365 -8.15 1.82 3.84
CA TRP A 365 -6.92 2.29 4.47
C TRP A 365 -7.18 3.58 5.26
N THR A 366 -6.67 3.62 6.50
CA THR A 366 -6.84 4.74 7.43
C THR A 366 -5.52 5.30 7.95
N LYS A 367 -4.38 4.72 7.53
CA LYS A 367 -3.06 5.25 7.86
C LYS A 367 -2.63 6.25 6.79
N LEU A 368 -1.74 7.13 7.19
CA LEU A 368 -0.96 7.96 6.28
C LEU A 368 0.53 7.70 6.56
N GLY A 369 1.27 7.22 5.56
CA GLY A 369 2.66 6.82 5.64
C GLY A 369 3.51 7.63 4.67
N THR A 370 4.22 8.64 5.17
CA THR A 370 5.08 9.53 4.38
C THR A 370 6.47 9.65 5.01
N VAL A 371 7.37 10.45 4.42
CA VAL A 371 8.66 10.78 5.04
C VAL A 371 8.45 11.50 6.39
N ALA A 372 7.44 12.36 6.47
CA ALA A 372 7.21 13.24 7.63
C ALA A 372 6.94 12.49 8.95
N ASN A 373 6.39 11.28 8.88
CA ASN A 373 6.09 10.45 10.05
C ASN A 373 6.86 9.11 10.08
N GLN A 374 7.85 8.95 9.21
CA GLN A 374 8.79 7.84 9.28
C GLN A 374 9.73 8.01 10.48
N ARG A 375 10.10 6.91 11.14
CA ARG A 375 11.15 6.85 12.15
C ARG A 375 12.38 6.20 11.56
N LEU A 376 13.51 6.89 11.67
CA LEU A 376 14.82 6.36 11.34
C LEU A 376 15.56 6.10 12.65
N GLU A 377 15.83 4.84 12.95
CA GLU A 377 16.54 4.46 14.16
C GLU A 377 17.87 3.81 13.81
N GLN A 378 18.95 4.31 14.39
CA GLN A 378 20.29 3.77 14.21
C GLN A 378 20.56 2.69 15.27
N GLY A 379 20.95 1.50 14.83
CA GLY A 379 21.29 0.40 15.75
C GLY A 379 22.60 0.64 16.49
N VAL A 380 22.64 0.25 17.76
CA VAL A 380 23.85 0.31 18.60
C VAL A 380 24.69 -0.93 18.33
N VAL A 381 25.76 -0.78 17.57
CA VAL A 381 26.69 -1.85 17.19
C VAL A 381 27.64 -2.18 18.35
N ALA A 382 27.57 -3.41 18.87
CA ALA A 382 28.43 -3.86 19.98
C ALA A 382 29.86 -4.19 19.54
N GLN A 383 30.00 -4.70 18.31
CA GLN A 383 31.26 -5.03 17.68
C GLN A 383 31.19 -4.66 16.20
N SER A 384 32.00 -3.69 15.78
CA SER A 384 32.01 -3.20 14.40
C SER A 384 32.90 -4.02 13.46
N ALA A 385 33.90 -4.74 13.99
CA ALA A 385 34.87 -5.46 13.19
C ALA A 385 35.02 -6.92 13.62
N VAL A 386 35.15 -7.82 12.64
CA VAL A 386 35.42 -9.25 12.86
C VAL A 386 36.20 -9.84 11.68
N THR A 387 37.12 -10.77 11.96
CA THR A 387 37.79 -11.58 10.93
C THR A 387 37.18 -12.97 10.90
N VAL A 388 36.79 -13.44 9.72
CA VAL A 388 36.22 -14.77 9.51
C VAL A 388 37.15 -15.58 8.62
N GLY A 389 37.80 -16.60 9.19
CA GLY A 389 38.69 -17.48 8.45
C GLY A 389 37.96 -18.38 7.47
N ALA A 390 38.70 -18.99 6.55
CA ALA A 390 38.16 -19.95 5.58
C ALA A 390 37.42 -21.10 6.27
N GLY A 391 36.22 -21.42 5.80
CA GLY A 391 35.37 -22.48 6.35
C GLY A 391 34.76 -22.16 7.71
N GLN A 392 34.73 -20.87 8.10
CA GLN A 392 34.18 -20.42 9.37
C GLN A 392 32.96 -19.54 9.18
N THR A 393 32.15 -19.46 10.23
CA THR A 393 31.07 -18.48 10.36
C THR A 393 31.39 -17.56 11.54
N GLY A 394 31.42 -16.25 11.27
CA GLY A 394 31.50 -15.20 12.27
C GLY A 394 30.15 -14.50 12.47
N GLN A 395 30.00 -13.82 13.60
CA GLN A 395 28.80 -13.04 13.92
C GLN A 395 29.18 -11.75 14.65
N VAL A 396 28.44 -10.69 14.36
CA VAL A 396 28.44 -9.43 15.11
C VAL A 396 27.01 -8.98 15.37
N VAL A 397 26.80 -8.17 16.42
CA VAL A 397 25.45 -7.84 16.90
C VAL A 397 25.28 -6.32 17.02
N ALA A 398 24.11 -5.85 16.61
CA ALA A 398 23.57 -4.53 16.93
C ALA A 398 22.30 -4.68 17.77
N SER A 399 21.95 -3.65 18.52
CA SER A 399 20.74 -3.65 19.34
C SER A 399 19.92 -2.38 19.18
N PHE A 400 18.61 -2.54 19.31
CA PHE A 400 17.63 -1.46 19.36
C PHE A 400 16.84 -1.54 20.67
N ALA A 401 16.60 -0.38 21.27
CA ALA A 401 15.85 -0.28 22.52
C ALA A 401 14.35 -0.01 22.31
N GLN A 402 13.99 0.63 21.20
CA GLN A 402 12.62 1.07 20.94
C GLN A 402 11.81 -0.05 20.28
N PRO A 403 10.58 -0.32 20.77
CA PRO A 403 9.69 -1.34 20.19
C PRO A 403 8.89 -0.78 19.01
N TYR A 404 9.57 -0.13 18.07
CA TYR A 404 8.93 0.37 16.86
C TYR A 404 8.61 -0.78 15.90
N ARG A 405 7.63 -0.55 15.05
CA ARG A 405 7.25 -1.52 14.02
C ARG A 405 8.15 -1.35 12.80
N VAL A 406 8.91 -2.38 12.47
CA VAL A 406 9.85 -2.38 11.33
C VAL A 406 9.07 -2.33 10.02
N GLU A 407 9.53 -1.52 9.08
CA GLU A 407 9.12 -1.59 7.66
C GLU A 407 10.27 -2.19 6.87
N GLN A 408 11.47 -1.61 7.00
CA GLN A 408 12.67 -2.06 6.28
C GLN A 408 13.95 -1.87 7.10
N MET A 409 15.01 -2.57 6.73
CA MET A 409 16.32 -2.46 7.38
C MET A 409 17.42 -2.20 6.35
N SER A 410 18.13 -1.08 6.50
CA SER A 410 19.32 -0.78 5.72
C SER A 410 20.58 -1.22 6.48
N VAL A 411 21.49 -1.96 5.84
CA VAL A 411 22.74 -2.47 6.42
C VAL A 411 23.91 -2.03 5.57
N THR A 412 24.82 -1.22 6.12
CA THR A 412 26.05 -0.82 5.43
C THR A 412 27.21 -1.68 5.88
N LEU A 413 27.95 -2.25 4.94
CA LEU A 413 29.09 -3.14 5.20
C LEU A 413 30.38 -2.53 4.68
N LYS A 414 31.43 -2.54 5.51
CA LYS A 414 32.81 -2.31 5.08
C LYS A 414 33.61 -3.59 5.20
N LEU A 415 33.68 -4.36 4.12
CA LEU A 415 34.22 -5.72 4.09
C LEU A 415 35.43 -5.80 3.16
N ALA A 416 36.47 -6.55 3.53
CA ALA A 416 37.65 -6.78 2.69
C ALA A 416 37.95 -8.27 2.54
N THR A 417 38.09 -8.73 1.30
CA THR A 417 38.51 -10.09 0.92
C THR A 417 38.81 -10.13 -0.58
N THR A 418 39.77 -10.94 -0.99
CA THR A 418 40.07 -11.21 -2.42
C THR A 418 39.20 -12.31 -3.01
N THR A 419 38.35 -12.97 -2.21
CA THR A 419 37.46 -14.04 -2.65
C THR A 419 36.02 -13.79 -2.23
N LEU A 420 35.45 -12.64 -2.59
CA LEU A 420 34.10 -12.24 -2.19
C LEU A 420 33.03 -13.26 -2.63
N GLN A 421 33.26 -13.97 -3.74
CA GLN A 421 32.42 -15.07 -4.24
C GLN A 421 32.22 -16.24 -3.26
N ASN A 422 33.04 -16.35 -2.22
CA ASN A 422 32.95 -17.39 -1.20
C ASN A 422 32.23 -16.92 0.07
N VAL A 423 31.61 -15.74 0.04
CA VAL A 423 31.05 -15.08 1.22
C VAL A 423 29.53 -15.04 1.13
N THR A 424 28.89 -15.44 2.22
CA THR A 424 27.46 -15.18 2.47
C THR A 424 27.33 -14.26 3.68
N VAL A 425 26.54 -13.20 3.57
CA VAL A 425 26.22 -12.28 4.67
C VAL A 425 24.71 -12.25 4.87
N GLU A 426 24.28 -12.51 6.10
CA GLU A 426 22.88 -12.55 6.49
C GLU A 426 22.60 -11.65 7.69
N LEU A 427 21.48 -10.93 7.65
CA LEU A 427 20.91 -10.26 8.81
C LEU A 427 19.86 -11.18 9.45
N VAL A 428 19.97 -11.41 10.76
CA VAL A 428 19.02 -12.19 11.54
C VAL A 428 18.34 -11.29 12.57
N SER A 429 17.01 -11.21 12.53
CA SER A 429 16.23 -10.39 13.47
C SER A 429 16.06 -11.05 14.84
N PRO A 430 15.60 -10.30 15.86
CA PRO A 430 15.25 -10.86 17.18
C PRO A 430 14.23 -12.01 17.11
N ASN A 431 13.35 -11.99 16.11
CA ASN A 431 12.35 -13.04 15.88
C ASN A 431 12.89 -14.24 15.07
N GLY A 432 14.14 -14.19 14.62
CA GLY A 432 14.79 -15.26 13.87
C GLY A 432 14.62 -15.18 12.34
N THR A 433 14.01 -14.10 11.84
CA THR A 433 13.87 -13.87 10.39
C THR A 433 15.23 -13.60 9.78
N VAL A 434 15.55 -14.31 8.70
CA VAL A 434 16.85 -14.25 8.02
C VAL A 434 16.72 -13.51 6.69
N SER A 435 17.56 -12.50 6.48
CA SER A 435 17.70 -11.77 5.21
C SER A 435 19.10 -11.98 4.65
N THR A 436 19.24 -12.66 3.50
CA THR A 436 20.55 -12.81 2.82
C THR A 436 20.84 -11.54 2.02
N LEU A 437 21.89 -10.81 2.42
CA LEU A 437 22.30 -9.53 1.83
C LEU A 437 23.39 -9.72 0.78
N VAL A 438 24.31 -10.66 1.04
CA VAL A 438 25.34 -11.12 0.11
C VAL A 438 25.23 -12.63 0.04
N ASP A 439 25.16 -13.17 -1.18
CA ASP A 439 25.03 -14.59 -1.44
C ASP A 439 26.01 -15.02 -2.53
N GLN A 440 27.24 -15.36 -2.12
CA GLN A 440 28.30 -15.90 -2.97
C GLN A 440 28.33 -15.27 -4.38
N PRO A 441 28.62 -13.95 -4.47
CA PRO A 441 28.52 -13.20 -5.73
C PRO A 441 29.28 -13.86 -6.88
N PRO A 442 28.84 -13.65 -8.13
CA PRO A 442 29.37 -14.39 -9.25
C PRO A 442 30.82 -14.04 -9.57
N VAL A 443 31.52 -15.03 -10.12
CA VAL A 443 32.82 -14.85 -10.76
C VAL A 443 32.60 -14.95 -12.26
N TYR A 444 32.94 -13.90 -13.00
CA TYR A 444 33.03 -14.00 -14.43
C TYR A 444 34.25 -14.83 -14.80
N VAL A 445 34.06 -15.80 -15.71
CA VAL A 445 35.14 -16.63 -16.25
C VAL A 445 35.10 -16.45 -17.77
N PRO A 446 36.08 -15.76 -18.38
CA PRO A 446 36.09 -15.55 -19.82
C PRO A 446 36.27 -16.87 -20.55
N GLU A 447 35.65 -17.00 -21.72
CA GLU A 447 35.99 -18.07 -22.64
C GLU A 447 37.43 -17.88 -23.17
N PRO A 448 38.18 -18.96 -23.48
CA PRO A 448 39.56 -18.85 -23.94
C PRO A 448 39.71 -17.97 -25.20
N GLY A 449 40.29 -16.78 -25.03
CA GLY A 449 40.55 -15.83 -26.12
C GLY A 449 39.58 -14.64 -26.17
N GLU A 450 38.62 -14.56 -25.26
CA GLU A 450 37.80 -13.35 -25.06
C GLU A 450 38.48 -12.37 -24.09
N GLU A 451 38.31 -11.07 -24.34
CA GLU A 451 38.67 -10.05 -23.37
C GLU A 451 37.66 -10.09 -22.21
N GLU A 452 38.16 -9.90 -20.98
CA GLU A 452 37.32 -9.76 -19.77
C GLU A 452 36.36 -8.57 -19.96
N PRO A 453 35.06 -8.79 -20.22
CA PRO A 453 34.13 -7.71 -20.49
C PRO A 453 33.68 -7.03 -19.19
N PHE A 454 33.91 -7.66 -18.03
CA PHE A 454 33.52 -7.16 -16.71
C PHE A 454 34.72 -7.05 -15.76
N PRO A 455 34.70 -6.07 -14.83
CA PRO A 455 35.74 -5.97 -13.81
C PRO A 455 35.68 -7.14 -12.82
N ALA A 456 36.80 -7.44 -12.16
CA ALA A 456 36.79 -8.36 -11.03
C ALA A 456 35.91 -7.82 -9.89
N LEU A 457 35.31 -8.73 -9.09
CA LEU A 457 34.64 -8.34 -7.84
C LEU A 457 35.58 -7.49 -6.95
N PRO A 458 35.05 -6.48 -6.25
CA PRO A 458 35.89 -5.58 -5.48
C PRO A 458 36.55 -6.31 -4.30
N ALA A 459 37.86 -6.09 -4.11
CA ALA A 459 38.59 -6.62 -2.95
C ALA A 459 38.18 -5.94 -1.63
N THR A 460 37.52 -4.79 -1.72
CA THR A 460 36.95 -4.02 -0.61
C THR A 460 35.56 -3.54 -0.99
N LEU A 461 34.57 -3.91 -0.19
CA LEU A 461 33.18 -3.51 -0.31
C LEU A 461 32.88 -2.41 0.72
N ASP A 462 32.34 -1.28 0.29
CA ASP A 462 31.73 -0.24 1.13
C ASP A 462 30.36 0.08 0.53
N TYR A 463 29.33 -0.63 1.00
CA TYR A 463 28.06 -0.74 0.29
C TYR A 463 26.88 -0.90 1.25
N THR A 464 25.77 -0.22 0.95
CA THR A 464 24.52 -0.32 1.71
C THR A 464 23.56 -1.29 1.05
N PHE A 465 23.08 -2.27 1.81
CA PHE A 465 22.06 -3.24 1.44
C PHE A 465 20.72 -2.86 2.09
N ASN A 466 19.62 -3.34 1.53
CA ASN A 466 18.30 -3.21 2.14
C ASN A 466 17.60 -4.57 2.26
N THR A 467 16.71 -4.69 3.24
CA THR A 467 15.79 -5.82 3.32
C THR A 467 14.41 -5.37 3.74
N VAL A 468 13.40 -5.94 3.08
CA VAL A 468 11.99 -5.74 3.41
C VAL A 468 11.41 -6.91 4.21
N ARG A 469 12.16 -8.00 4.44
CA ARG A 469 11.63 -9.26 5.00
C ARG A 469 11.16 -9.19 6.46
N ASN A 470 11.55 -8.14 7.16
CA ASN A 470 11.22 -7.92 8.57
C ASN A 470 9.99 -7.04 8.78
N TRP A 471 9.20 -6.77 7.72
CA TRP A 471 8.03 -5.90 7.80
C TRP A 471 7.05 -6.34 8.88
N GLY A 472 6.66 -5.41 9.73
CA GLY A 472 5.74 -5.64 10.85
C GLY A 472 6.35 -6.28 12.10
N GLU A 473 7.65 -6.59 12.12
CA GLU A 473 8.33 -7.08 13.32
C GLU A 473 8.54 -5.97 14.36
N ASP A 474 8.71 -6.38 15.62
CA ASP A 474 9.18 -5.52 16.70
C ASP A 474 10.68 -5.27 16.51
N LEU A 475 11.07 -3.99 16.43
CA LEU A 475 12.45 -3.59 16.23
C LEU A 475 13.35 -3.93 17.43
N SER A 476 12.79 -3.96 18.64
CA SER A 476 13.57 -4.05 19.87
C SER A 476 14.29 -5.39 20.03
N GLY A 477 15.49 -5.34 20.60
CA GLY A 477 16.33 -6.51 20.85
C GLY A 477 17.56 -6.58 19.95
N SER A 478 18.11 -7.79 19.83
CA SER A 478 19.40 -8.04 19.20
C SER A 478 19.25 -8.48 17.74
N TRP A 479 19.90 -7.74 16.86
CA TRP A 479 20.01 -8.02 15.43
C TRP A 479 21.41 -8.55 15.15
N THR A 480 21.51 -9.74 14.55
CA THR A 480 22.78 -10.43 14.32
C THR A 480 23.14 -10.39 12.84
N LEU A 481 24.31 -9.83 12.53
CA LEU A 481 24.93 -9.98 11.21
C LEU A 481 25.79 -11.24 11.23
N ARG A 482 25.46 -12.22 10.40
CA ARG A 482 26.17 -13.49 10.25
C ARG A 482 26.96 -13.48 8.95
N ILE A 483 28.24 -13.81 9.03
CA ILE A 483 29.16 -13.88 7.88
C ILE A 483 29.69 -15.29 7.78
N THR A 484 29.39 -15.99 6.70
CA THR A 484 29.91 -17.32 6.38
C THR A 484 30.94 -17.20 5.27
N ASN A 485 32.13 -17.75 5.51
CA ASN A 485 33.21 -17.82 4.53
C ASN A 485 33.45 -19.29 4.17
N GLU A 486 33.23 -19.65 2.91
CA GLU A 486 33.43 -21.02 2.43
C GLU A 486 34.88 -21.49 2.58
N ALA A 487 35.10 -22.80 2.67
CA ALA A 487 36.42 -23.39 2.92
C ALA A 487 37.49 -23.02 1.87
N GLY A 488 37.07 -22.61 0.68
CA GLY A 488 37.94 -22.20 -0.43
C GLY A 488 38.29 -20.71 -0.47
N GLY A 489 37.84 -19.90 0.49
CA GLY A 489 38.06 -18.45 0.51
C GLY A 489 39.29 -17.98 1.28
N ASP A 490 39.73 -16.75 0.99
CA ASP A 490 40.64 -15.99 1.84
C ASP A 490 39.90 -15.48 3.10
N ALA A 491 40.64 -15.10 4.13
CA ALA A 491 40.04 -14.54 5.34
C ALA A 491 39.23 -13.28 5.02
N VAL A 492 37.99 -13.24 5.50
CA VAL A 492 37.09 -12.10 5.32
C VAL A 492 37.24 -11.16 6.50
N GLN A 493 37.60 -9.91 6.24
CA GLN A 493 37.69 -8.88 7.27
C GLN A 493 36.48 -7.95 7.16
N LEU A 494 35.57 -8.00 8.12
CA LEU A 494 34.63 -6.91 8.38
C LEU A 494 35.39 -5.82 9.14
N ASN A 495 35.55 -4.65 8.52
CA ASN A 495 36.22 -3.49 9.13
C ASN A 495 35.23 -2.62 9.91
N ASP A 496 34.00 -2.50 9.41
CA ASP A 496 32.93 -1.75 10.03
C ASP A 496 31.57 -2.21 9.48
N TRP A 497 30.50 -1.94 10.21
CA TRP A 497 29.14 -2.06 9.71
C TRP A 497 28.18 -1.19 10.51
N SER A 498 27.07 -0.82 9.88
CA SER A 498 25.97 -0.12 10.53
C SER A 498 24.63 -0.68 10.09
N ILE A 499 23.62 -0.54 10.94
CA ILE A 499 22.24 -0.94 10.64
C ILE A 499 21.28 0.20 10.99
N MET A 500 20.40 0.54 10.07
CA MET A 500 19.38 1.57 10.20
C MET A 500 18.01 0.93 10.01
N ALA A 501 17.10 1.16 10.94
CA ALA A 501 15.71 0.76 10.81
C ALA A 501 14.90 1.90 10.20
N HIS A 502 14.10 1.57 9.19
CA HIS A 502 13.02 2.40 8.67
C HIS A 502 11.73 1.86 9.28
N ALA A 503 11.10 2.63 10.17
CA ALA A 503 10.05 2.14 11.04
C ALA A 503 8.89 3.13 11.22
N ALA A 504 7.76 2.62 11.71
CA ALA A 504 6.64 3.42 12.18
C ALA A 504 6.65 3.52 13.72
N SER A 505 6.26 4.69 14.27
CA SER A 505 6.26 4.91 15.73
C SER A 505 5.14 4.20 16.50
N GLN A 506 4.18 3.58 15.82
CA GLN A 506 3.13 2.83 16.51
C GLN A 506 3.73 1.54 17.10
N ALA A 507 3.58 1.38 18.42
CA ALA A 507 3.85 0.12 19.09
C ALA A 507 2.87 -0.97 18.61
N VAL A 508 3.33 -2.23 18.65
CA VAL A 508 2.51 -3.42 18.39
C VAL A 508 1.33 -3.43 19.38
N GLY A 509 0.13 -3.08 18.93
CA GLY A 509 -1.09 -3.03 19.77
C GLY A 509 -2.12 -1.95 19.43
N GLY A 510 -1.76 -0.92 18.67
CA GLY A 510 -2.71 0.06 18.10
C GLY A 510 -3.07 -0.18 16.62
N GLY A 511 -2.57 -1.27 16.05
CA GLY A 511 -2.60 -1.53 14.61
C GLY A 511 -3.85 -2.23 14.08
N THR A 512 -3.79 -2.63 12.82
CA THR A 512 -4.86 -3.32 12.09
C THR A 512 -4.41 -4.73 11.75
N GLN A 513 -5.24 -5.72 12.08
CA GLN A 513 -5.05 -7.10 11.65
C GLN A 513 -5.74 -7.28 10.30
N ILE A 514 -4.98 -7.62 9.27
CA ILE A 514 -5.44 -7.67 7.86
C ILE A 514 -5.68 -9.11 7.42
N PHE A 515 -6.79 -9.34 6.71
CA PHE A 515 -7.20 -10.64 6.20
C PHE A 515 -7.44 -10.60 4.70
N THR A 516 -6.91 -11.59 4.00
CA THR A 516 -7.07 -11.78 2.55
C THR A 516 -7.73 -13.12 2.26
N ASN A 517 -8.07 -13.37 0.99
CA ASN A 517 -8.62 -14.67 0.56
C ASN A 517 -7.69 -15.88 0.87
N ASP A 518 -6.42 -15.64 1.17
CA ASP A 518 -5.46 -16.67 1.55
C ASP A 518 -5.58 -17.11 3.03
N PHE A 519 -6.36 -16.42 3.86
CA PHE A 519 -6.51 -16.72 5.29
C PHE A 519 -6.87 -18.18 5.55
N ALA A 520 -7.87 -18.72 4.86
CA ALA A 520 -8.36 -20.06 5.09
C ALA A 520 -7.27 -21.13 4.90
N ARG A 521 -6.39 -20.92 3.90
CA ARG A 521 -5.24 -21.78 3.66
C ARG A 521 -4.23 -21.69 4.81
N PHE A 522 -3.86 -20.49 5.26
CA PHE A 522 -2.91 -20.33 6.35
C PHE A 522 -3.43 -20.81 7.70
N ALA A 523 -4.72 -20.63 7.97
CA ALA A 523 -5.37 -21.19 9.16
C ALA A 523 -5.32 -22.73 9.16
N ALA A 524 -5.43 -23.37 7.98
CA ALA A 524 -5.26 -24.81 7.86
C ALA A 524 -3.80 -25.26 8.08
N GLU A 525 -2.81 -24.50 7.59
CA GLU A 525 -1.38 -24.78 7.79
C GLU A 525 -0.91 -24.51 9.23
N GLN A 526 -1.42 -23.47 9.85
CA GLN A 526 -1.06 -22.99 11.19
C GLN A 526 -2.33 -22.70 12.01
N PRO A 527 -2.91 -23.71 12.67
CA PRO A 527 -4.18 -23.59 13.40
C PRO A 527 -4.21 -22.52 14.51
N GLY A 528 -3.04 -22.02 14.95
CA GLY A 528 -2.96 -20.92 15.91
C GLY A 528 -3.48 -19.57 15.39
N ARG A 529 -3.68 -19.43 14.08
CA ARG A 529 -4.11 -18.19 13.41
C ARG A 529 -5.59 -17.82 13.63
N VAL A 530 -6.38 -18.69 14.26
CA VAL A 530 -7.84 -18.51 14.44
C VAL A 530 -8.22 -17.81 15.75
N THR A 531 -7.26 -17.22 16.46
CA THR A 531 -7.51 -16.41 17.66
C THR A 531 -6.90 -15.03 17.48
N LEU A 532 -7.76 -14.00 17.46
CA LEU A 532 -7.34 -12.61 17.29
C LEU A 532 -7.13 -11.99 18.66
N ASN A 533 -5.95 -11.43 18.89
CA ASN A 533 -5.62 -10.77 20.16
C ASN A 533 -5.46 -9.27 19.92
N ALA A 534 -6.01 -8.44 20.81
CA ALA A 534 -5.93 -6.98 20.69
C ALA A 534 -4.49 -6.45 20.71
N GLU A 535 -3.53 -7.18 21.32
CA GLU A 535 -2.10 -6.84 21.27
C GLU A 535 -1.52 -6.87 19.84
N ASN A 536 -2.15 -7.59 18.91
CA ASN A 536 -1.74 -7.63 17.51
C ASN A 536 -2.41 -6.53 16.67
N GLY A 537 -3.32 -5.76 17.27
CA GLY A 537 -4.12 -4.73 16.62
C GLY A 537 -5.57 -4.77 17.06
N GLN A 538 -6.17 -3.59 17.21
CA GLN A 538 -7.54 -3.38 17.68
C GLN A 538 -8.54 -3.16 16.54
N SER A 539 -8.09 -3.32 15.29
CA SER A 539 -8.91 -3.28 14.09
C SER A 539 -8.87 -4.61 13.36
N ILE A 540 -9.99 -5.06 12.82
CA ILE A 540 -10.08 -6.23 11.93
C ILE A 540 -10.40 -5.71 10.54
N ASN A 541 -9.48 -5.87 9.59
CA ASN A 541 -9.68 -5.47 8.21
C ASN A 541 -9.70 -6.68 7.27
N ALA A 542 -10.89 -7.06 6.83
CA ALA A 542 -11.15 -8.13 5.87
C ALA A 542 -11.58 -7.59 4.49
N ALA A 543 -11.25 -6.33 4.16
CA ALA A 543 -11.65 -5.71 2.89
C ALA A 543 -11.12 -6.45 1.66
N ALA A 544 -9.95 -7.08 1.76
CA ALA A 544 -9.36 -7.91 0.69
C ALA A 544 -10.06 -9.27 0.49
N MET A 545 -11.13 -9.58 1.23
CA MET A 545 -11.86 -10.83 1.10
C MET A 545 -13.04 -10.70 0.11
N THR A 546 -13.29 -11.79 -0.62
CA THR A 546 -14.40 -11.87 -1.59
C THR A 546 -15.56 -12.74 -1.10
N SER A 547 -15.35 -13.50 -0.03
CA SER A 547 -16.36 -14.33 0.62
C SER A 547 -17.11 -13.55 1.69
N ASP A 548 -18.36 -13.94 1.93
CA ASP A 548 -19.14 -13.49 3.08
C ASP A 548 -18.32 -13.60 4.38
N THR A 549 -18.26 -12.48 5.10
CA THR A 549 -17.54 -12.28 6.34
C THR A 549 -18.53 -11.98 7.46
N VAL A 550 -18.37 -12.64 8.60
CA VAL A 550 -19.13 -12.34 9.81
C VAL A 550 -18.17 -11.92 10.90
N ILE A 551 -18.33 -10.73 11.46
CA ILE A 551 -17.57 -10.29 12.63
C ILE A 551 -18.59 -9.89 13.70
N ASN A 552 -18.57 -10.57 14.84
CA ASN A 552 -19.51 -10.33 15.93
C ASN A 552 -18.79 -10.23 17.27
N LEU A 553 -18.57 -8.97 17.71
CA LEU A 553 -17.90 -8.66 18.96
C LEU A 553 -18.74 -9.03 20.20
N GLU A 554 -20.07 -8.98 20.15
CA GLU A 554 -20.93 -9.43 21.28
C GLU A 554 -20.71 -10.92 21.60
N SER A 555 -20.59 -11.75 20.56
CA SER A 555 -20.39 -13.20 20.71
C SER A 555 -18.91 -13.60 20.84
N SER A 556 -17.98 -12.65 20.67
CA SER A 556 -16.53 -12.92 20.59
C SER A 556 -16.16 -13.87 19.43
N GLN A 557 -16.92 -13.88 18.35
CA GLN A 557 -16.75 -14.80 17.22
C GLN A 557 -16.75 -14.06 15.88
N ALA A 558 -15.98 -14.59 14.95
CA ALA A 558 -15.98 -14.19 13.55
C ALA A 558 -15.94 -15.43 12.65
N THR A 559 -16.32 -15.25 11.39
CA THR A 559 -16.11 -16.22 10.30
C THR A 559 -15.49 -15.48 9.13
N LEU A 560 -14.25 -15.85 8.80
CA LEU A 560 -13.44 -15.21 7.75
C LEU A 560 -13.05 -16.28 6.74
N GLY A 561 -13.43 -16.13 5.46
CA GLY A 561 -13.09 -17.11 4.42
C GLY A 561 -13.70 -18.50 4.69
N GLY A 562 -14.83 -18.56 5.38
CA GLY A 562 -15.46 -19.81 5.85
C GLY A 562 -14.78 -20.46 7.08
N VAL A 563 -13.77 -19.83 7.67
CA VAL A 563 -13.08 -20.33 8.87
C VAL A 563 -13.58 -19.60 10.11
N GLY A 564 -13.97 -20.35 11.13
CA GLY A 564 -14.36 -19.81 12.43
C GLY A 564 -13.17 -19.25 13.20
N VAL A 565 -13.34 -18.05 13.76
CA VAL A 565 -12.31 -17.27 14.43
C VAL A 565 -12.82 -16.77 15.78
N THR A 566 -11.99 -16.87 16.81
CA THR A 566 -12.27 -16.31 18.14
C THR A 566 -11.64 -14.93 18.28
N VAL A 567 -12.41 -13.94 18.70
CA VAL A 567 -11.91 -12.60 19.01
C VAL A 567 -11.65 -12.53 20.52
N ALA A 568 -10.37 -12.54 20.90
CA ALA A 568 -9.97 -12.40 22.30
C ALA A 568 -10.08 -10.93 22.72
N ASP A 569 -10.73 -10.68 23.86
CA ASP A 569 -11.04 -9.33 24.36
C ASP A 569 -11.80 -8.46 23.32
N PRO A 570 -13.04 -8.84 22.94
CA PRO A 570 -13.83 -8.10 21.95
C PRO A 570 -14.11 -6.65 22.35
N ALA A 571 -13.99 -6.31 23.63
CA ALA A 571 -14.17 -4.96 24.16
C ALA A 571 -12.99 -4.03 23.83
N ALA A 572 -11.85 -4.55 23.36
CA ALA A 572 -10.71 -3.75 22.89
C ALA A 572 -10.80 -3.37 21.40
N PHE A 573 -11.61 -4.08 20.61
CA PHE A 573 -11.72 -3.83 19.17
C PHE A 573 -12.64 -2.64 18.88
N ARG A 574 -12.27 -1.81 17.90
CA ARG A 574 -13.00 -0.58 17.54
C ARG A 574 -13.39 -0.50 16.07
N ASN A 575 -12.55 -1.02 15.17
CA ASN A 575 -12.76 -0.85 13.74
C ASN A 575 -12.94 -2.18 13.03
N LEU A 576 -14.05 -2.34 12.31
CA LEU A 576 -14.40 -3.55 11.56
C LEU A 576 -14.58 -3.19 10.08
N PHE A 577 -13.75 -3.79 9.23
CA PHE A 577 -13.84 -3.64 7.77
C PHE A 577 -14.09 -5.00 7.12
N SER A 578 -15.00 -5.07 6.17
CA SER A 578 -15.26 -6.27 5.36
C SER A 578 -15.24 -5.98 3.87
N GLY A 579 -15.36 -7.02 3.04
CA GLY A 579 -14.99 -7.01 1.63
C GLY A 579 -16.19 -7.08 0.69
N ASP A 580 -16.06 -7.88 -0.36
CA ASP A 580 -17.05 -7.94 -1.45
C ASP A 580 -18.19 -8.96 -1.22
N GLY A 581 -18.26 -9.57 -0.02
CA GLY A 581 -19.28 -10.55 0.36
C GLY A 581 -20.60 -9.92 0.81
N ASN A 582 -21.58 -10.75 1.17
CA ASN A 582 -22.74 -10.29 1.94
C ASN A 582 -22.39 -10.40 3.41
N ASP A 583 -21.81 -9.34 3.95
CA ASP A 583 -21.14 -9.38 5.23
C ASP A 583 -22.06 -9.02 6.39
N THR A 584 -21.66 -9.43 7.59
CA THR A 584 -22.32 -9.09 8.84
C THR A 584 -21.31 -8.50 9.81
N LEU A 585 -21.46 -7.22 10.15
CA LEU A 585 -20.62 -6.50 11.10
C LEU A 585 -21.44 -6.14 12.33
N ILE A 586 -21.04 -6.67 13.48
CA ILE A 586 -21.70 -6.43 14.76
C ILE A 586 -20.66 -5.89 15.75
N GLY A 587 -20.88 -4.64 16.16
CA GLY A 587 -20.07 -3.89 17.10
C GLY A 587 -20.15 -4.38 18.55
N ASN A 588 -19.57 -3.58 19.45
CA ASN A 588 -19.62 -3.77 20.90
C ASN A 588 -20.28 -2.54 21.57
N ALA A 589 -20.14 -2.40 22.89
CA ALA A 589 -20.77 -1.29 23.63
C ALA A 589 -19.95 0.02 23.63
N GLY A 590 -18.78 0.04 22.97
CA GLY A 590 -17.94 1.22 22.81
C GLY A 590 -18.05 1.77 21.39
N ALA A 591 -17.45 2.94 21.14
CA ALA A 591 -17.52 3.55 19.81
C ALA A 591 -16.88 2.68 18.73
N ASN A 592 -17.61 2.40 17.63
CA ASN A 592 -17.11 1.59 16.54
C ASN A 592 -17.13 2.31 15.19
N LEU A 593 -16.09 2.05 14.39
CA LEU A 593 -16.08 2.36 12.96
C LEU A 593 -16.34 1.08 12.18
N LEU A 594 -17.46 1.05 11.46
CA LEU A 594 -17.91 -0.10 10.69
C LEU A 594 -17.91 0.26 9.20
N MET A 595 -17.27 -0.55 8.38
CA MET A 595 -17.23 -0.35 6.94
C MET A 595 -17.40 -1.70 6.25
N ALA A 596 -18.59 -1.92 5.70
CA ALA A 596 -18.77 -3.02 4.77
C ALA A 596 -18.33 -2.57 3.37
N GLY A 597 -17.84 -3.53 2.57
CA GLY A 597 -17.49 -3.28 1.19
C GLY A 597 -18.72 -3.37 0.28
N ARG A 598 -18.61 -4.20 -0.76
CA ARG A 598 -19.72 -4.44 -1.72
C ARG A 598 -20.70 -5.45 -1.12
N GLY A 599 -21.73 -5.83 -1.90
CA GLY A 599 -22.72 -6.82 -1.47
C GLY A 599 -23.82 -6.22 -0.60
N SER A 600 -24.75 -7.07 -0.14
CA SER A 600 -25.86 -6.64 0.72
C SER A 600 -25.55 -6.97 2.17
N ASN A 601 -25.19 -5.97 2.96
CA ASN A 601 -24.59 -6.17 4.26
C ASN A 601 -25.58 -5.97 5.42
N THR A 602 -25.29 -6.60 6.56
CA THR A 602 -25.97 -6.35 7.84
C THR A 602 -25.01 -5.70 8.81
N ILE A 603 -25.33 -4.50 9.28
CA ILE A 603 -24.46 -3.71 10.15
C ILE A 603 -25.24 -3.31 11.39
N ASP A 604 -24.69 -3.57 12.57
CA ASP A 604 -25.27 -3.21 13.86
C ASP A 604 -24.17 -2.68 14.78
N GLY A 605 -24.17 -1.36 15.04
CA GLY A 605 -23.19 -0.70 15.93
C GLY A 605 -23.32 -1.11 17.39
N LYS A 606 -24.53 -1.53 17.79
CA LYS A 606 -24.95 -1.80 19.17
C LYS A 606 -25.10 -0.55 20.01
N ALA A 607 -24.27 -0.37 21.01
CA ALA A 607 -24.40 0.72 21.97
C ALA A 607 -23.07 1.45 22.01
N GLY A 608 -23.08 2.73 22.40
CA GLY A 608 -21.93 3.56 22.14
C GLY A 608 -22.20 4.47 20.94
N PHE A 609 -21.14 5.12 20.45
CA PHE A 609 -21.20 6.03 19.32
C PHE A 609 -20.62 5.35 18.09
N ASP A 610 -21.46 5.04 17.12
CA ASP A 610 -21.09 4.19 16.00
C ASP A 610 -21.18 4.93 14.66
N VAL A 611 -20.16 4.74 13.83
CA VAL A 611 -20.06 5.31 12.50
C VAL A 611 -20.04 4.20 11.46
N VAL A 612 -20.92 4.30 10.47
CA VAL A 612 -20.90 3.44 9.29
C VAL A 612 -20.31 4.21 8.12
N ARG A 613 -19.15 3.78 7.65
CA ARG A 613 -18.43 4.39 6.52
C ARG A 613 -18.78 3.69 5.21
N PHE A 614 -19.00 4.51 4.19
CA PHE A 614 -19.23 4.12 2.79
C PHE A 614 -18.10 4.65 1.91
N ILE A 615 -17.78 3.93 0.84
CA ILE A 615 -16.62 4.18 -0.02
C ILE A 615 -16.85 5.37 -0.97
N GLY A 616 -18.06 5.49 -1.53
CA GLY A 616 -18.37 6.51 -2.53
C GLY A 616 -18.99 7.78 -1.96
N ASP A 617 -19.14 8.78 -2.81
CA ASP A 617 -19.88 10.01 -2.50
C ASP A 617 -21.35 9.71 -2.16
N ARG A 618 -21.98 10.57 -1.37
CA ARG A 618 -23.39 10.44 -0.95
C ARG A 618 -24.33 10.30 -2.14
N SER A 619 -24.04 10.93 -3.28
CA SER A 619 -24.84 10.81 -4.50
C SER A 619 -24.83 9.40 -5.12
N ALA A 620 -23.84 8.57 -4.79
CA ALA A 620 -23.77 7.17 -5.20
C ALA A 620 -24.77 6.28 -4.43
N TYR A 621 -25.50 6.80 -3.45
CA TYR A 621 -26.37 6.02 -2.58
C TYR A 621 -27.77 6.62 -2.45
N SER A 622 -28.76 5.76 -2.22
CA SER A 622 -30.05 6.17 -1.64
C SER A 622 -30.13 5.71 -0.19
N VAL A 623 -30.58 6.59 0.71
CA VAL A 623 -30.72 6.31 2.14
C VAL A 623 -32.18 6.44 2.52
N SER A 624 -32.73 5.45 3.23
CA SER A 624 -34.07 5.47 3.81
C SER A 624 -34.05 4.94 5.24
N LYS A 625 -35.01 5.35 6.06
CA LYS A 625 -35.11 4.92 7.46
C LYS A 625 -36.54 4.48 7.78
N GLU A 626 -36.68 3.31 8.39
CA GLU A 626 -37.94 2.75 8.88
C GLU A 626 -37.76 2.29 10.34
N GLY A 627 -38.29 3.08 11.29
CA GLY A 627 -37.98 2.88 12.71
C GLY A 627 -36.48 3.04 12.97
N ASP A 628 -35.87 2.02 13.56
CA ASP A 628 -34.43 1.99 13.90
C ASP A 628 -33.56 1.40 12.77
N LEU A 629 -34.18 0.88 11.69
CA LEU A 629 -33.47 0.36 10.54
C LEU A 629 -33.24 1.47 9.51
N VAL A 630 -31.97 1.69 9.18
CA VAL A 630 -31.54 2.48 8.02
C VAL A 630 -31.20 1.52 6.89
N VAL A 631 -31.74 1.78 5.71
CA VAL A 631 -31.41 1.04 4.48
C VAL A 631 -30.63 1.99 3.56
N VAL A 632 -29.39 1.60 3.26
CA VAL A 632 -28.52 2.30 2.31
C VAL A 632 -28.37 1.41 1.07
N ASN A 633 -28.74 1.92 -0.09
CA ASN A 633 -28.65 1.17 -1.35
C ASN A 633 -27.68 1.86 -2.30
N SER A 634 -26.67 1.12 -2.75
CA SER A 634 -25.68 1.58 -3.73
C SER A 634 -26.32 1.70 -5.12
N LEU A 635 -26.05 2.81 -5.80
CA LEU A 635 -26.60 3.15 -7.12
C LEU A 635 -25.56 3.04 -8.24
N THR A 636 -24.28 3.29 -7.94
CA THR A 636 -23.23 3.43 -8.96
C THR A 636 -22.01 2.56 -8.71
N LEU A 637 -21.74 2.08 -7.49
CA LEU A 637 -20.62 1.17 -7.26
C LEU A 637 -20.93 -0.22 -7.78
N SER A 638 -19.93 -0.82 -8.40
CA SER A 638 -20.02 -2.19 -8.90
C SER A 638 -20.25 -3.19 -7.77
N GLY A 639 -20.87 -4.31 -8.12
CA GLY A 639 -21.32 -5.29 -7.13
C GLY A 639 -22.64 -4.94 -6.46
N GLY A 640 -23.03 -3.65 -6.43
CA GLY A 640 -24.28 -3.18 -5.82
C GLY A 640 -24.42 -3.62 -4.36
N GLY A 641 -25.58 -3.37 -3.77
CA GLY A 641 -25.80 -3.76 -2.38
C GLY A 641 -26.91 -2.99 -1.70
N MET A 642 -27.68 -3.70 -0.88
CA MET A 642 -28.58 -3.10 0.09
C MET A 642 -28.03 -3.37 1.49
N ASP A 643 -27.52 -2.33 2.12
CA ASP A 643 -26.99 -2.38 3.48
C ASP A 643 -28.09 -2.07 4.48
N GLN A 644 -28.24 -2.96 5.45
CA GLN A 644 -29.16 -2.83 6.57
C GLN A 644 -28.37 -2.39 7.80
N VAL A 645 -28.49 -1.11 8.15
CA VAL A 645 -27.76 -0.47 9.25
C VAL A 645 -28.71 -0.27 10.43
N ARG A 646 -28.28 -0.69 11.63
CA ARG A 646 -28.93 -0.42 12.91
C ARG A 646 -27.94 0.18 13.88
N ASN A 647 -28.46 0.97 14.82
CA ASN A 647 -27.68 1.53 15.94
C ASN A 647 -26.38 2.20 15.46
N ALA A 648 -26.54 3.15 14.53
CA ALA A 648 -25.45 4.01 14.08
C ALA A 648 -25.87 5.45 14.26
N GLU A 649 -24.93 6.29 14.68
CA GLU A 649 -25.12 7.72 14.86
C GLU A 649 -24.82 8.48 13.56
N VAL A 650 -23.80 8.03 12.82
CA VAL A 650 -23.32 8.71 11.62
C VAL A 650 -23.20 7.74 10.45
N LEU A 651 -23.72 8.13 9.29
CA LEU A 651 -23.36 7.54 8.00
C LEU A 651 -22.32 8.46 7.34
N HIS A 652 -21.14 7.94 7.08
CA HIS A 652 -20.03 8.71 6.51
C HIS A 652 -19.76 8.29 5.07
N PHE A 653 -20.05 9.17 4.10
CA PHE A 653 -19.74 8.99 2.69
C PHE A 653 -18.40 9.68 2.35
N ALA A 654 -17.90 9.50 1.12
CA ALA A 654 -16.61 10.06 0.73
C ALA A 654 -16.56 11.60 0.75
N ASP A 655 -17.68 12.27 0.46
CA ASP A 655 -17.82 13.72 0.35
C ASP A 655 -18.51 14.39 1.56
N GLN A 656 -19.32 13.65 2.31
CA GLN A 656 -20.13 14.20 3.40
C GLN A 656 -20.60 13.14 4.40
N ALA A 657 -21.03 13.60 5.57
CA ALA A 657 -21.66 12.78 6.60
C ALA A 657 -23.18 13.05 6.70
N VAL A 658 -23.91 12.09 7.29
CA VAL A 658 -25.34 12.21 7.59
C VAL A 658 -25.58 11.70 9.01
N LEU A 659 -26.18 12.54 9.86
CA LEU A 659 -26.66 12.10 11.17
C LEU A 659 -27.92 11.23 10.99
N VAL A 660 -27.91 10.05 11.60
CA VAL A 660 -29.03 9.09 11.50
C VAL A 660 -30.24 9.55 12.30
N ASN A 661 -30.01 10.27 13.41
CA ASN A 661 -31.05 10.78 14.29
C ASN A 661 -31.06 12.31 14.28
N ALA A 662 -32.26 12.88 14.42
CA ALA A 662 -32.42 14.33 14.50
C ALA A 662 -31.80 14.85 15.81
N PRO A 663 -30.92 15.87 15.76
CA PRO A 663 -30.37 16.47 16.97
C PRO A 663 -31.45 17.03 17.90
N GLN A 664 -31.30 16.81 19.20
CA GLN A 664 -32.18 17.31 20.26
C GLN A 664 -31.45 18.21 21.25
N VAL A 665 -30.55 19.05 20.72
CA VAL A 665 -29.71 19.95 21.52
C VAL A 665 -30.53 20.96 22.33
N GLN A 666 -30.13 21.18 23.58
CA GLN A 666 -30.79 22.14 24.49
C GLN A 666 -29.81 23.18 25.05
N GLY A 667 -30.28 24.43 25.08
CA GLY A 667 -29.54 25.56 25.67
C GLY A 667 -28.27 25.94 24.92
N ALA A 668 -27.51 26.88 25.50
CA ALA A 668 -26.28 27.39 24.89
C ALA A 668 -25.12 26.37 24.90
N GLN A 669 -25.25 25.26 25.65
CA GLN A 669 -24.22 24.23 25.72
C GLN A 669 -24.31 23.17 24.62
N LEU A 670 -25.35 23.23 23.77
CA LEU A 670 -25.60 22.26 22.70
C LEU A 670 -25.56 20.80 23.18
N PHE A 671 -26.04 20.55 24.40
CA PHE A 671 -26.08 19.21 24.97
C PHE A 671 -27.29 18.46 24.43
N ASP A 672 -27.07 17.25 23.93
CA ASP A 672 -28.12 16.36 23.45
C ASP A 672 -28.25 15.16 24.40
N GLU A 673 -29.27 15.19 25.26
CA GLU A 673 -29.49 14.15 26.26
C GLU A 673 -29.78 12.78 25.62
N ALA A 674 -30.46 12.74 24.48
CA ALA A 674 -30.80 11.50 23.81
C ALA A 674 -29.57 10.86 23.14
N ALA A 675 -28.72 11.67 22.50
CA ALA A 675 -27.42 11.24 22.01
C ALA A 675 -26.52 10.75 23.14
N TYR A 676 -26.41 11.53 24.22
CA TYR A 676 -25.57 11.20 25.36
C TYR A 676 -25.94 9.86 26.00
N LEU A 677 -27.24 9.56 26.15
CA LEU A 677 -27.70 8.29 26.70
C LEU A 677 -27.40 7.09 25.78
N ARG A 678 -27.46 7.25 24.45
CA ARG A 678 -27.10 6.19 23.49
C ARG A 678 -25.61 5.87 23.53
N ALA A 679 -24.77 6.91 23.57
CA ALA A 679 -23.32 6.77 23.64
C ALA A 679 -22.81 6.25 25.00
N ASN A 680 -23.62 6.36 26.07
CA ASN A 680 -23.21 6.08 27.45
C ASN A 680 -24.19 5.12 28.17
N PRO A 681 -24.10 3.80 27.90
CA PRO A 681 -25.04 2.82 28.45
C PRO A 681 -25.07 2.75 29.99
N ASP A 682 -23.94 3.02 30.64
CA ASP A 682 -23.83 3.12 32.11
C ASP A 682 -24.66 4.30 32.66
N VAL A 683 -24.62 5.44 31.97
CA VAL A 683 -25.42 6.63 32.33
C VAL A 683 -26.89 6.38 32.04
N ALA A 684 -27.20 5.73 30.92
CA ALA A 684 -28.57 5.34 30.61
C ALA A 684 -29.19 4.46 31.69
N GLN A 685 -28.43 3.48 32.20
CA GLN A 685 -28.85 2.64 33.31
C GLN A 685 -29.02 3.45 34.62
N ALA A 686 -28.11 4.37 34.92
CA ALA A 686 -28.18 5.22 36.12
C ALA A 686 -29.41 6.16 36.11
N VAL A 687 -29.76 6.72 34.95
CA VAL A 687 -30.98 7.54 34.79
C VAL A 687 -32.23 6.66 34.90
N GLN A 688 -32.25 5.51 34.23
CA GLN A 688 -33.39 4.59 34.25
C GLN A 688 -33.70 4.05 35.66
N SER A 689 -32.65 3.79 36.46
CA SER A 689 -32.79 3.35 37.85
C SER A 689 -33.11 4.48 38.84
N GLY A 690 -33.12 5.74 38.38
CA GLY A 690 -33.34 6.92 39.22
C GLY A 690 -32.15 7.30 40.09
N ALA A 691 -30.97 6.70 39.89
CA ALA A 691 -29.73 7.09 40.55
C ALA A 691 -29.24 8.48 40.09
N LEU A 692 -29.56 8.85 38.85
CA LEU A 692 -29.37 10.18 38.29
C LEU A 692 -30.70 10.75 37.80
N THR A 693 -30.88 12.06 37.93
CA THR A 693 -32.12 12.74 37.51
C THR A 693 -32.18 13.00 36.01
N SER A 694 -31.02 13.11 35.36
CA SER A 694 -30.86 13.35 33.92
C SER A 694 -29.43 12.99 33.48
N ALA A 695 -29.22 12.77 32.19
CA ALA A 695 -27.89 12.61 31.62
C ALA A 695 -27.10 13.92 31.68
N TYR A 696 -27.79 15.07 31.59
CA TYR A 696 -27.16 16.38 31.76
C TYR A 696 -26.56 16.56 33.15
N GLN A 697 -27.23 16.06 34.20
CA GLN A 697 -26.64 16.02 35.54
C GLN A 697 -25.32 15.26 35.54
N HIS A 698 -25.26 14.10 34.89
CA HIS A 698 -24.03 13.32 34.78
C HIS A 698 -22.94 14.12 34.08
N TYR A 699 -23.26 14.69 32.91
CA TYR A 699 -22.28 15.40 32.09
C TYR A 699 -21.65 16.57 32.84
N GLN A 700 -22.46 17.37 33.52
CA GLN A 700 -21.98 18.52 34.29
C GLN A 700 -21.11 18.12 35.49
N GLN A 701 -21.43 17.02 36.17
CA GLN A 701 -20.73 16.59 37.38
C GLN A 701 -19.46 15.80 37.07
N TRP A 702 -19.50 14.97 36.03
CA TRP A 702 -18.44 14.02 35.68
C TRP A 702 -18.13 14.01 34.19
N GLY A 703 -19.14 13.87 33.32
CA GLY A 703 -18.93 13.54 31.91
C GLY A 703 -18.00 14.50 31.15
N ALA A 704 -18.09 15.81 31.42
CA ALA A 704 -17.20 16.80 30.82
C ALA A 704 -15.72 16.59 31.22
N ASN A 705 -15.45 16.18 32.46
CA ASN A 705 -14.09 15.87 32.94
C ASN A 705 -13.63 14.47 32.54
N GLU A 706 -14.57 13.55 32.30
CA GLU A 706 -14.30 12.22 31.77
C GLU A 706 -14.02 12.23 30.26
N GLY A 707 -14.20 13.37 29.59
CA GLY A 707 -14.03 13.51 28.14
C GLY A 707 -15.15 12.86 27.33
N ARG A 708 -16.37 12.79 27.88
CA ARG A 708 -17.54 12.24 27.17
C ARG A 708 -18.11 13.27 26.20
N ASP A 709 -18.56 12.81 25.04
CA ASP A 709 -19.10 13.71 24.02
C ASP A 709 -20.49 14.26 24.39
N PRO A 710 -20.73 15.58 24.24
CA PRO A 710 -21.99 16.21 24.63
C PRO A 710 -23.13 16.04 23.60
N ASN A 711 -22.80 15.70 22.35
CA ASN A 711 -23.72 15.53 21.23
C ASN A 711 -23.03 14.74 20.09
N ASP A 712 -23.81 14.30 19.08
CA ASP A 712 -23.32 13.47 17.96
C ASP A 712 -22.36 14.19 16.98
N MET A 713 -22.04 15.48 17.17
CA MET A 713 -21.22 16.28 16.25
C MET A 713 -19.84 16.66 16.79
N PHE A 714 -19.60 16.51 18.08
CA PHE A 714 -18.31 16.80 18.71
C PHE A 714 -17.67 15.49 19.16
N ASP A 715 -16.38 15.33 18.86
CA ASP A 715 -15.57 14.18 19.27
C ASP A 715 -14.36 14.68 20.07
N GLU A 716 -14.41 14.52 21.38
CA GLU A 716 -13.38 14.97 22.30
C GLU A 716 -12.04 14.28 22.03
N ALA A 717 -12.04 12.96 21.81
CA ALA A 717 -10.83 12.18 21.59
C ALA A 717 -10.13 12.62 20.30
N TRP A 718 -10.89 12.75 19.22
CA TRP A 718 -10.42 13.25 17.94
C TRP A 718 -9.92 14.68 18.03
N TYR A 719 -10.71 15.56 18.66
CA TYR A 719 -10.40 16.97 18.72
C TYR A 719 -9.08 17.23 19.46
N LEU A 720 -8.83 16.52 20.56
CA LEU A 720 -7.55 16.62 21.28
C LEU A 720 -6.40 15.99 20.51
N ALA A 721 -6.62 14.88 19.81
CA ALA A 721 -5.59 14.25 18.98
C ALA A 721 -5.14 15.18 17.84
N TYR A 722 -6.08 15.86 17.19
CA TYR A 722 -5.79 16.78 16.09
C TYR A 722 -5.22 18.13 16.57
N ASN A 723 -5.67 18.60 17.72
CA ASN A 723 -5.29 19.90 18.29
C ASN A 723 -4.34 19.72 19.47
N THR A 724 -3.08 19.37 19.17
CA THR A 724 -2.07 19.02 20.19
C THR A 724 -1.77 20.16 21.18
N ASP A 725 -1.96 21.43 20.77
CA ASP A 725 -1.90 22.61 21.62
C ASP A 725 -3.03 22.63 22.67
N VAL A 726 -4.25 22.28 22.25
CA VAL A 726 -5.41 22.13 23.13
C VAL A 726 -5.22 20.96 24.09
N ALA A 727 -4.73 19.81 23.59
CA ALA A 727 -4.42 18.66 24.43
C ALA A 727 -3.34 18.98 25.49
N ALA A 728 -2.36 19.82 25.17
CA ALA A 728 -1.38 20.30 26.15
C ALA A 728 -2.04 21.20 27.21
N ALA A 729 -2.92 22.12 26.80
CA ALA A 729 -3.64 22.99 27.71
C ALA A 729 -4.58 22.21 28.66
N VAL A 730 -5.30 21.20 28.16
CA VAL A 730 -6.13 20.29 28.98
C VAL A 730 -5.28 19.53 29.99
N ARG A 731 -4.17 18.91 29.55
CA ARG A 731 -3.24 18.20 30.46
C ARG A 731 -2.63 19.09 31.54
N SER A 732 -2.44 20.38 31.25
CA SER A 732 -1.92 21.35 32.23
C SER A 732 -3.00 21.94 33.16
N GLY A 733 -4.27 21.59 32.95
CA GLY A 733 -5.41 22.11 33.71
C GLY A 733 -5.81 23.55 33.37
N GLN A 734 -5.29 24.11 32.26
CA GLN A 734 -5.69 25.44 31.76
C GLN A 734 -7.08 25.41 31.13
N LEU A 735 -7.44 24.28 30.54
CA LEU A 735 -8.76 23.97 30.00
C LEU A 735 -9.26 22.70 30.68
N THR A 736 -10.57 22.61 30.85
CA THR A 736 -11.25 21.42 31.38
C THR A 736 -11.22 20.29 30.37
N ASN A 737 -11.55 20.59 29.10
CA ASN A 737 -11.64 19.64 28.00
C ASN A 737 -11.53 20.36 26.64
N GLY A 738 -11.47 19.59 25.57
CA GLY A 738 -11.48 20.07 24.18
C GLY A 738 -12.78 20.77 23.81
N TYR A 739 -13.92 20.27 24.29
CA TYR A 739 -15.23 20.90 24.03
C TYR A 739 -15.29 22.36 24.50
N GLN A 740 -14.76 22.64 25.69
CA GLN A 740 -14.66 24.00 26.23
C GLN A 740 -13.82 24.89 25.31
N HIS A 741 -12.70 24.38 24.80
CA HIS A 741 -11.88 25.11 23.82
C HIS A 741 -12.68 25.40 22.55
N TYR A 742 -13.36 24.38 22.01
CA TYR A 742 -14.14 24.53 20.79
C TYR A 742 -15.18 25.64 20.92
N GLN A 743 -16.01 25.59 21.96
CA GLN A 743 -17.06 26.57 22.21
C GLN A 743 -16.52 28.00 22.40
N SER A 744 -15.35 28.12 23.04
CA SER A 744 -14.78 29.43 23.39
C SER A 744 -13.97 30.05 22.25
N TYR A 745 -13.27 29.22 21.46
CA TYR A 745 -12.26 29.65 20.50
C TYR A 745 -12.29 28.84 19.20
N GLY A 746 -12.37 27.50 19.30
CA GLY A 746 -12.12 26.60 18.16
C GLY A 746 -13.00 26.86 16.94
N TRP A 747 -14.31 27.05 17.10
CA TRP A 747 -15.20 27.32 15.96
C TRP A 747 -14.88 28.64 15.23
N ALA A 748 -14.38 29.64 15.98
CA ALA A 748 -13.98 30.94 15.45
C ALA A 748 -12.60 30.88 14.78
N GLU A 749 -11.74 29.98 15.25
CA GLU A 749 -10.46 29.61 14.63
C GLU A 749 -10.63 28.69 13.40
N ASN A 750 -11.87 28.35 13.00
CA ASN A 750 -12.20 27.37 11.96
C ASN A 750 -11.69 25.95 12.24
N ARG A 751 -11.47 25.59 13.50
CA ARG A 751 -11.19 24.20 13.88
C ARG A 751 -12.47 23.37 13.69
N SER A 752 -12.32 22.17 13.14
CA SER A 752 -13.39 21.19 13.03
C SER A 752 -13.72 20.56 14.40
N PRO A 753 -14.99 20.21 14.69
CA PRO A 753 -15.38 19.58 15.95
C PRO A 753 -15.19 18.04 15.98
N SER A 754 -15.13 17.40 14.81
CA SER A 754 -15.00 15.94 14.67
C SER A 754 -14.46 15.58 13.28
N ALA A 755 -14.12 14.30 13.06
CA ALA A 755 -13.71 13.79 11.76
C ALA A 755 -14.81 13.89 10.69
N TRP A 756 -16.08 13.83 11.10
CA TRP A 756 -17.22 13.85 10.19
C TRP A 756 -17.78 15.25 9.92
N MET A 757 -17.07 16.32 10.33
CA MET A 757 -17.43 17.69 10.01
C MET A 757 -16.21 18.56 9.64
N ASP A 758 -16.16 19.01 8.39
CA ASP A 758 -15.28 20.11 7.98
C ASP A 758 -15.98 21.45 8.22
N ALA A 759 -15.57 22.15 9.28
CA ALA A 759 -16.13 23.46 9.64
C ALA A 759 -15.85 24.53 8.57
N GLY A 760 -14.69 24.48 7.91
CA GLY A 760 -14.30 25.41 6.86
C GLY A 760 -15.11 25.18 5.58
N ALA A 761 -15.19 23.93 5.11
CA ALA A 761 -15.98 23.56 3.95
C ALA A 761 -17.48 23.82 4.19
N TYR A 762 -17.98 23.59 5.41
CA TYR A 762 -19.36 23.92 5.76
C TYR A 762 -19.64 25.42 5.65
N LYS A 763 -18.76 26.29 6.15
CA LYS A 763 -18.90 27.76 5.98
C LYS A 763 -18.81 28.17 4.52
N LEU A 764 -17.93 27.55 3.74
CA LEU A 764 -17.78 27.83 2.31
C LEU A 764 -19.05 27.45 1.53
N ALA A 765 -19.65 26.30 1.84
CA ALA A 765 -20.90 25.84 1.24
C ALA A 765 -22.13 26.63 1.73
N ASN A 766 -22.05 27.30 2.88
CA ASN A 766 -23.13 28.06 3.50
C ASN A 766 -22.72 29.52 3.79
N PRO A 767 -22.63 30.39 2.76
CA PRO A 767 -22.18 31.78 2.92
C PRO A 767 -23.02 32.61 3.89
N ASP A 768 -24.29 32.27 4.07
CA ASP A 768 -25.20 32.88 5.04
C ASP A 768 -24.75 32.64 6.48
N VAL A 769 -24.29 31.43 6.80
CA VAL A 769 -23.73 31.07 8.10
C VAL A 769 -22.41 31.82 8.34
N ALA A 770 -21.55 31.87 7.34
CA ALA A 770 -20.28 32.57 7.40
C ALA A 770 -20.47 34.09 7.60
N GLN A 771 -21.37 34.72 6.85
CA GLN A 771 -21.68 36.16 6.97
C GLN A 771 -22.30 36.53 8.31
N ALA A 772 -23.12 35.64 8.87
CA ALA A 772 -23.70 35.82 10.20
C ALA A 772 -22.68 35.61 11.33
N GLY A 773 -21.47 35.10 11.03
CA GLY A 773 -20.44 34.80 12.03
C GLY A 773 -20.88 33.72 13.01
N MET A 774 -21.70 32.77 12.56
CA MET A 774 -22.22 31.69 13.40
C MET A 774 -21.24 30.53 13.51
N ASP A 775 -21.26 29.85 14.66
CA ASP A 775 -20.61 28.55 14.85
C ASP A 775 -21.24 27.53 13.89
N PRO A 776 -20.45 26.89 12.99
CA PRO A 776 -20.93 25.86 12.07
C PRO A 776 -21.62 24.68 12.76
N MET A 777 -21.05 24.18 13.86
CA MET A 777 -21.59 23.01 14.56
C MET A 777 -22.92 23.38 15.21
N ALA A 778 -22.97 24.51 15.90
CA ALA A 778 -24.22 25.05 16.47
C ALA A 778 -25.29 25.25 15.39
N HIS A 779 -24.92 25.86 14.27
CA HIS A 779 -25.83 26.09 13.16
C HIS A 779 -26.39 24.77 12.61
N TYR A 780 -25.53 23.79 12.37
CA TYR A 780 -25.96 22.50 11.84
C TYR A 780 -26.91 21.76 12.79
N LEU A 781 -26.55 21.68 14.07
CA LEU A 781 -27.34 21.02 15.11
C LEU A 781 -28.70 21.68 15.32
N MET A 782 -28.78 23.01 15.26
CA MET A 782 -30.02 23.76 15.52
C MET A 782 -30.91 23.96 14.29
N PHE A 783 -30.31 24.08 13.10
CA PHE A 783 -31.01 24.49 11.88
C PHE A 783 -30.63 23.60 10.69
N GLY A 784 -29.32 23.46 10.42
CA GLY A 784 -28.81 22.86 9.18
C GLY A 784 -29.30 21.44 8.92
N TYR A 785 -29.43 20.61 9.96
CA TYR A 785 -30.01 19.27 9.84
C TYR A 785 -31.46 19.32 9.30
N SER A 786 -32.30 20.17 9.89
CA SER A 786 -33.71 20.30 9.48
C SER A 786 -33.90 20.99 8.12
N GLU A 787 -32.94 21.82 7.73
CA GLU A 787 -32.88 22.46 6.41
C GLU A 787 -32.36 21.52 5.31
N GLY A 788 -31.81 20.35 5.69
CA GLY A 788 -31.18 19.42 4.75
C GLY A 788 -29.87 19.94 4.18
N ARG A 789 -29.14 20.79 4.92
CA ARG A 789 -27.79 21.23 4.51
C ARG A 789 -26.86 20.03 4.46
N ALA A 790 -26.04 19.94 3.42
CA ALA A 790 -24.95 18.95 3.39
C ALA A 790 -23.99 19.21 4.55
N LEU A 791 -23.43 18.13 5.11
CA LEU A 791 -22.43 18.17 6.16
C LEU A 791 -21.11 17.65 5.56
N PRO A 792 -20.30 18.52 4.92
CA PRO A 792 -19.00 18.12 4.39
C PRO A 792 -18.19 17.49 5.52
N SER A 793 -17.64 16.31 5.29
CA SER A 793 -16.78 15.64 6.24
C SER A 793 -15.33 15.81 5.83
N TRP A 794 -14.42 15.66 6.79
CA TRP A 794 -13.02 15.45 6.44
C TRP A 794 -12.92 14.06 5.84
N SER A 795 -12.63 13.97 4.55
CA SER A 795 -12.39 12.65 3.98
C SER A 795 -11.06 12.12 4.55
N ALA A 796 -11.17 10.98 5.23
CA ALA A 796 -10.20 10.05 5.82
C ALA A 796 -8.79 10.54 6.22
N ASP A 797 -8.57 10.78 7.51
CA ASP A 797 -7.25 10.46 8.11
C ASP A 797 -7.22 10.26 9.62
N LEU A 798 -8.30 10.44 10.36
CA LEU A 798 -8.22 10.38 11.82
C LEU A 798 -9.53 9.87 12.39
N TRP A 799 -9.67 8.56 12.46
CA TRP A 799 -10.52 7.91 13.45
C TRP A 799 -9.53 7.34 14.46
N VAL A 800 -9.38 7.99 15.62
CA VAL A 800 -8.38 7.66 16.65
C VAL A 800 -8.96 6.69 17.64
#